data_AF-A0A1F7U635-F1
#
_entry.id   AF-A0A1F7U635-F1
#
_cell.length_a   1.000
_cell.length_b   1.000
_cell.length_c   1.000
_cell.angle_alpha   90.00
_cell.angle_beta   90.00
_cell.angle_gamma   90.00
#
_symmetry.space_group_name_H-M   'P 1'
#
loop_
_entity.id
_entity.type
_entity.pdbx_description
1 polymer ?
#
loop_
_entity_poly.entity_id
_entity_poly.type
_entity_poly.pdbx_seq_one_letter_code
_entity_poly.pdbx_strand_id
1 'polypeptide(L)'
;MSGAKAATIYSGDLIKGSSSSVYYYGANSKRYVFPNERTFKTWYSDFSGVKTITDAELAAIAIGGNATYRPGVKMVKITTDPKVYAVTSGGLLRWIASEEVAVSLYGSNWNQQIEDVPDAFFVNYQTGNAISSSSDFDRSAITNSATSINFDKGLVSVETPVQSTPEASSGGPAILFTDIVSGPSTGGQDNLGAFITIWGEGFGGSRGSSTVTIGGREVAKYVNWGENNAIARGLDMIVVQPGGNAASGNIVVTVSGRASNTLPFTVRSGNIYFVIPGATGASDSNTGSYTSPWRTIYQPRRVMQAGDIVYIKGGTISSSDPDHPGWDALLLLSSDTDPQGTSDRPVSYIGYPGDRPILSSPSSNRRGIMMDQMSYYVIANLEFTGDSATLGLAGTGHRAIGNYTHDSLNYSEGGVIGVTGNTSGLKIYGNYLRDNGGTDEGLSSHGLYIQGFGTNQDIDFGWNQIKDQRGRRAIQLFGHVAGDKMDNIRLHDNLISGSVRNNIILGGSDGGTEVIGTIYVYNNIIANGDDQGLRINDPQGMVYIQNNTFYNNGLSGYDGNAQIYIQNAGAGRITVQNNIIYAEAGETYYQLEPGVSSSVLNASNNLVYNAGGCPTWESGCVNADPQFTNRSSTDFRPKIGSPAINTGMNTGISRDYLGATRPQGASMDIGAFEVVQ
;
A
#
# COMPACT_ATOMS: atom_id res chain seq x y z
N MET A 1 -12.50 7.54 46.06
CA MET A 1 -12.54 6.20 45.42
C MET A 1 -11.53 6.21 44.30
N SER A 2 -10.48 5.39 44.35
CA SER A 2 -9.48 5.35 43.28
C SER A 2 -10.11 4.72 42.04
N GLY A 3 -10.20 5.47 40.95
CA GLY A 3 -10.60 4.92 39.66
C GLY A 3 -9.61 3.85 39.24
N ALA A 4 -10.08 2.61 39.08
CA ALA A 4 -9.26 1.54 38.53
C ALA A 4 -8.84 1.94 37.10
N LYS A 5 -7.55 1.84 36.83
CA LYS A 5 -6.96 2.05 35.51
C LYS A 5 -7.48 0.94 34.58
N ALA A 6 -7.97 1.29 33.39
CA ALA A 6 -8.39 0.32 32.37
C ALA A 6 -7.24 -0.66 32.07
N ALA A 7 -7.57 -1.95 31.92
CA ALA A 7 -6.58 -2.96 31.57
C ALA A 7 -6.17 -2.77 30.09
N THR A 8 -4.88 -2.65 29.82
CA THR A 8 -4.39 -2.55 28.44
C THR A 8 -4.48 -3.92 27.75
N ILE A 9 -5.33 -4.02 26.72
CA ILE A 9 -5.50 -5.20 25.88
C ILE A 9 -4.87 -4.97 24.49
N TYR A 10 -4.28 -6.01 23.93
CA TYR A 10 -3.61 -6.03 22.63
C TYR A 10 -4.15 -7.17 21.77
N SER A 11 -4.11 -7.02 20.45
CA SER A 11 -4.45 -8.12 19.54
C SER A 11 -3.68 -9.38 19.89
N GLY A 12 -4.35 -10.53 19.89
CA GLY A 12 -3.79 -11.79 20.35
C GLY A 12 -4.09 -12.13 21.80
N ASP A 13 -4.55 -11.16 22.60
CA ASP A 13 -4.89 -11.40 23.99
C ASP A 13 -6.10 -12.33 24.15
N LEU A 14 -6.04 -13.13 25.20
CA LEU A 14 -7.18 -13.85 25.73
C LEU A 14 -7.84 -13.00 26.82
N ILE A 15 -9.14 -12.73 26.69
CA ILE A 15 -9.86 -11.84 27.60
C ILE A 15 -11.10 -12.53 28.19
N LYS A 16 -11.46 -12.16 29.42
CA LYS A 16 -12.71 -12.57 30.09
C LYS A 16 -13.26 -11.43 30.96
N GLY A 17 -14.57 -11.48 31.20
CA GLY A 17 -15.26 -10.64 32.18
C GLY A 17 -15.43 -11.37 33.50
N SER A 18 -16.49 -11.05 34.23
CA SER A 18 -16.88 -11.76 35.47
C SER A 18 -17.30 -13.22 35.21
N SER A 19 -17.84 -13.51 34.02
CA SER A 19 -18.21 -14.88 33.61
C SER A 19 -17.00 -15.76 33.31
N SER A 20 -17.21 -17.08 33.25
CA SER A 20 -16.16 -18.06 32.90
C SER A 20 -15.82 -18.11 31.41
N SER A 21 -16.57 -17.43 30.54
CA SER A 21 -16.32 -17.42 29.10
C SER A 21 -15.03 -16.66 28.76
N VAL A 22 -14.19 -17.29 27.94
CA VAL A 22 -12.95 -16.72 27.41
C VAL A 22 -13.15 -16.36 25.95
N TYR A 23 -12.56 -15.23 25.54
CA TYR A 23 -12.59 -14.73 24.16
C TYR A 23 -11.17 -14.46 23.69
N TYR A 24 -10.97 -14.58 22.38
CA TYR A 24 -9.76 -14.09 21.71
C TYR A 24 -10.00 -12.67 21.20
N TYR A 25 -9.11 -11.74 21.52
CA TYR A 25 -9.17 -10.37 20.99
C TYR A 25 -8.45 -10.31 19.63
N GLY A 26 -9.23 -10.28 18.56
CA GLY A 26 -8.73 -10.31 17.19
C GLY A 26 -8.10 -8.97 16.77
N ALA A 27 -7.25 -9.01 15.75
CA ALA A 27 -6.60 -7.82 15.19
C ALA A 27 -7.62 -6.79 14.69
N ASN A 28 -8.80 -7.22 14.27
CA ASN A 28 -9.89 -6.35 13.87
C ASN A 28 -10.67 -5.69 15.03
N SER A 29 -10.10 -5.66 16.23
CA SER A 29 -10.70 -5.09 17.44
C SER A 29 -12.04 -5.70 17.85
N LYS A 30 -12.29 -6.96 17.45
CA LYS A 30 -13.46 -7.74 17.85
C LYS A 30 -13.05 -8.90 18.73
N ARG A 31 -13.97 -9.36 19.58
CA ARG A 31 -13.79 -10.56 20.39
C ARG A 31 -14.36 -11.79 19.67
N TYR A 32 -13.59 -12.87 19.65
CA TYR A 32 -13.97 -14.15 19.06
C TYR A 32 -14.25 -15.16 20.16
N VAL A 33 -15.42 -15.79 20.08
CA VAL A 33 -15.90 -16.71 21.11
C VAL A 33 -15.26 -18.07 20.90
N PHE A 34 -14.75 -18.69 21.96
CA PHE A 34 -14.46 -20.12 21.94
C PHE A 34 -15.74 -20.91 22.20
N PRO A 35 -16.22 -21.75 21.26
CA PRO A 35 -17.46 -22.51 21.46
C PRO A 35 -17.42 -23.46 22.65
N ASN A 36 -16.23 -24.00 22.95
CA ASN A 36 -15.98 -24.87 24.10
C ASN A 36 -14.48 -24.88 24.46
N GLU A 37 -14.17 -25.45 25.63
CA GLU A 37 -12.79 -25.58 26.12
C GLU A 37 -11.90 -26.42 25.20
N ARG A 38 -12.46 -27.41 24.49
CA ARG A 38 -11.69 -28.27 23.60
C ARG A 38 -11.16 -27.51 22.38
N THR A 39 -11.94 -26.56 21.86
CA THR A 39 -11.51 -25.63 20.80
C THR A 39 -10.35 -24.78 21.31
N PHE A 40 -10.49 -24.19 22.51
CA PHE A 40 -9.44 -23.38 23.14
C PHE A 40 -8.13 -24.16 23.29
N LYS A 41 -8.21 -25.42 23.77
CA LYS A 41 -7.05 -26.29 24.01
C LYS A 41 -6.31 -26.72 22.74
N THR A 42 -6.86 -26.46 21.55
CA THR A 42 -6.12 -26.65 20.28
C THR A 42 -5.22 -25.46 19.93
N TRP A 43 -5.48 -24.30 20.51
CA TRP A 43 -4.72 -23.07 20.32
C TRP A 43 -3.78 -22.74 21.48
N TYR A 44 -4.19 -23.05 22.72
CA TYR A 44 -3.48 -22.68 23.95
C TYR A 44 -3.40 -23.87 24.90
N SER A 45 -2.28 -24.01 25.62
CA SER A 45 -2.05 -25.12 26.54
C SER A 45 -2.91 -25.04 27.81
N ASP A 46 -3.16 -23.82 28.29
CA ASP A 46 -3.84 -23.54 29.55
C ASP A 46 -4.41 -22.10 29.56
N PHE A 47 -5.05 -21.72 30.67
CA PHE A 47 -5.69 -20.42 30.83
C PHE A 47 -4.79 -19.35 31.49
N SER A 48 -3.49 -19.59 31.65
CA SER A 48 -2.58 -18.68 32.35
C SER A 48 -2.43 -17.32 31.66
N GLY A 49 -2.63 -17.27 30.34
CA GLY A 49 -2.60 -16.05 29.53
C GLY A 49 -3.91 -15.26 29.49
N VAL A 50 -4.96 -15.69 30.20
CA VAL A 50 -6.27 -15.02 30.17
C VAL A 50 -6.27 -13.78 31.06
N LYS A 51 -6.48 -12.62 30.45
CA LYS A 51 -6.64 -11.33 31.12
C LYS A 51 -8.09 -11.11 31.55
N THR A 52 -8.28 -10.65 32.78
CA THR A 52 -9.61 -10.23 33.26
C THR A 52 -9.80 -8.74 33.01
N ILE A 53 -10.88 -8.38 32.32
CA ILE A 53 -11.34 -7.00 32.11
C ILE A 53 -12.72 -6.82 32.76
N THR A 54 -13.16 -5.59 32.93
CA THR A 54 -14.50 -5.31 33.46
C THR A 54 -15.59 -5.77 32.48
N ASP A 55 -16.78 -6.08 32.97
CA ASP A 55 -17.91 -6.46 32.10
C ASP A 55 -18.30 -5.32 31.15
N ALA A 56 -18.09 -4.07 31.54
CA ALA A 56 -18.31 -2.90 30.69
C ALA A 56 -17.29 -2.82 29.54
N GLU A 57 -15.99 -3.00 29.82
CA GLU A 57 -14.95 -3.07 28.80
C GLU A 57 -15.18 -4.25 27.86
N LEU A 58 -15.53 -5.42 28.41
CA LEU A 58 -15.85 -6.58 27.60
C LEU A 58 -17.02 -6.25 26.69
N ALA A 59 -18.15 -5.78 27.23
CA ALA A 59 -19.36 -5.43 26.47
C ALA A 59 -19.13 -4.42 25.33
N ALA A 60 -18.16 -3.51 25.48
CA ALA A 60 -17.78 -2.55 24.45
C ALA A 60 -17.09 -3.18 23.22
N ILE A 61 -16.53 -4.39 23.37
CA ILE A 61 -15.86 -5.12 22.29
C ILE A 61 -16.88 -6.00 21.55
N ALA A 62 -17.13 -5.68 20.27
CA ALA A 62 -18.10 -6.39 19.44
C ALA A 62 -17.70 -7.86 19.19
N ILE A 63 -18.69 -8.75 19.06
CA ILE A 63 -18.45 -10.16 18.70
C ILE A 63 -18.12 -10.24 17.20
N GLY A 64 -16.96 -10.81 16.88
CA GLY A 64 -16.47 -10.99 15.51
C GLY A 64 -16.81 -12.35 14.90
N GLY A 65 -17.25 -13.31 15.71
CA GLY A 65 -17.55 -14.68 15.31
C GLY A 65 -17.00 -15.69 16.31
N ASN A 66 -16.94 -16.96 15.90
CA ASN A 66 -16.42 -18.05 16.73
C ASN A 66 -15.02 -18.47 16.27
N ALA A 67 -14.13 -18.74 17.22
CA ALA A 67 -12.90 -19.47 16.97
C ALA A 67 -13.23 -20.91 16.52
N THR A 68 -12.46 -21.43 15.58
CA THR A 68 -12.55 -22.80 15.07
C THR A 68 -11.42 -23.64 15.66
N TYR A 69 -11.51 -24.97 15.57
CA TYR A 69 -10.41 -25.85 15.93
C TYR A 69 -9.14 -25.47 15.14
N ARG A 70 -7.97 -25.47 15.79
CA ARG A 70 -6.72 -25.08 15.14
C ARG A 70 -6.41 -26.02 13.96
N PRO A 71 -6.13 -25.48 12.76
CA PRO A 71 -5.79 -26.28 11.59
C PRO A 71 -4.69 -27.32 11.87
N GLY A 72 -4.89 -28.54 11.37
CA GLY A 72 -3.93 -29.64 11.48
C GLY A 72 -3.77 -30.28 12.87
N VAL A 73 -4.39 -29.73 13.93
CA VAL A 73 -4.20 -30.25 15.31
C VAL A 73 -5.12 -31.43 15.62
N LYS A 74 -6.43 -31.27 15.43
CA LYS A 74 -7.47 -32.30 15.66
C LYS A 74 -8.28 -32.52 14.39
N MET A 75 -8.92 -33.69 14.32
CA MET A 75 -10.01 -33.95 13.38
C MET A 75 -11.34 -33.64 14.05
N VAL A 76 -12.34 -33.30 13.25
CA VAL A 76 -13.68 -33.00 13.75
C VAL A 76 -14.75 -33.80 13.03
N LYS A 77 -15.88 -33.99 13.69
CA LYS A 77 -17.11 -34.54 13.10
C LYS A 77 -18.34 -33.89 13.75
N ILE A 78 -19.50 -34.13 13.14
CA ILE A 78 -20.80 -33.93 13.78
C ILE A 78 -21.41 -35.28 14.14
N THR A 79 -22.30 -35.32 15.11
CA THR A 79 -22.89 -36.58 15.57
C THR A 79 -23.86 -37.17 14.55
N THR A 80 -24.38 -36.35 13.63
CA THR A 80 -25.32 -36.73 12.58
C THR A 80 -24.66 -37.22 11.27
N ASP A 81 -23.33 -37.13 11.15
CA ASP A 81 -22.57 -37.56 9.96
C ASP A 81 -21.41 -38.48 10.41
N PRO A 82 -21.31 -39.72 9.87
CA PRO A 82 -20.18 -40.59 10.20
C PRO A 82 -18.83 -40.08 9.69
N LYS A 83 -18.79 -39.11 8.78
CA LYS A 83 -17.55 -38.58 8.20
C LYS A 83 -16.69 -37.84 9.23
N VAL A 84 -15.38 -38.05 9.10
CA VAL A 84 -14.34 -37.38 9.89
C VAL A 84 -13.57 -36.42 8.99
N TYR A 85 -13.38 -35.20 9.47
CA TYR A 85 -12.81 -34.12 8.69
C TYR A 85 -11.51 -33.62 9.32
N ALA A 86 -10.48 -33.40 8.50
CA ALA A 86 -9.34 -32.60 8.90
C ALA A 86 -9.72 -31.11 8.82
N VAL A 87 -9.30 -30.33 9.82
CA VAL A 87 -9.48 -28.87 9.82
C VAL A 87 -8.28 -28.22 9.13
N THR A 88 -8.54 -27.36 8.15
CA THR A 88 -7.57 -26.53 7.43
C THR A 88 -7.91 -25.04 7.63
N SER A 89 -7.09 -24.14 7.08
CA SER A 89 -7.16 -22.69 7.33
C SER A 89 -8.56 -22.11 7.10
N GLY A 90 -8.96 -21.17 7.95
CA GLY A 90 -10.23 -20.46 7.81
C GLY A 90 -11.45 -21.30 8.19
N GLY A 91 -11.26 -22.45 8.85
CA GLY A 91 -12.36 -23.36 9.20
C GLY A 91 -12.85 -24.21 8.03
N LEU A 92 -12.03 -24.42 7.01
CA LEU A 92 -12.34 -25.35 5.93
C LEU A 92 -12.13 -26.80 6.42
N LEU A 93 -13.08 -27.68 6.14
CA LEU A 93 -13.13 -29.08 6.51
C LEU A 93 -12.91 -29.94 5.30
N ARG A 94 -11.92 -30.83 5.36
CA ARG A 94 -11.65 -31.79 4.29
C ARG A 94 -11.92 -33.20 4.79
N TRP A 95 -12.85 -33.89 4.14
CA TRP A 95 -13.23 -35.25 4.53
C TRP A 95 -12.04 -36.20 4.32
N ILE A 96 -11.70 -36.99 5.33
CA ILE A 96 -10.68 -38.03 5.23
C ILE A 96 -11.33 -39.29 4.67
N ALA A 97 -10.95 -39.67 3.45
CA ALA A 97 -11.69 -40.67 2.67
C ALA A 97 -11.58 -42.10 3.21
N SER A 98 -10.54 -42.42 3.98
CA SER A 98 -10.35 -43.76 4.57
C SER A 98 -9.54 -43.76 5.87
N GLU A 99 -9.60 -44.87 6.60
CA GLU A 99 -8.83 -45.08 7.83
C GLU A 99 -7.31 -45.10 7.57
N GLU A 100 -6.87 -45.67 6.45
CA GLU A 100 -5.46 -45.70 6.06
C GLU A 100 -4.89 -44.30 5.90
N VAL A 101 -5.68 -43.39 5.29
CA VAL A 101 -5.31 -41.98 5.16
C VAL A 101 -5.27 -41.31 6.54
N ALA A 102 -6.23 -41.58 7.42
CA ALA A 102 -6.24 -41.05 8.79
C ALA A 102 -5.00 -41.51 9.59
N VAL A 103 -4.64 -42.79 9.51
CA VAL A 103 -3.42 -43.34 10.13
C VAL A 103 -2.18 -42.67 9.57
N SER A 104 -2.10 -42.45 8.26
CA SER A 104 -0.93 -41.82 7.63
C SER A 104 -0.70 -40.36 8.06
N LEU A 105 -1.78 -39.61 8.31
CA LEU A 105 -1.73 -38.18 8.64
C LEU A 105 -1.68 -37.93 10.15
N TYR A 106 -2.38 -38.75 10.93
CA TYR A 106 -2.58 -38.54 12.37
C TYR A 106 -1.96 -39.62 13.26
N GLY A 107 -1.41 -40.69 12.68
CA GLY A 107 -0.78 -41.79 13.40
C GLY A 107 -1.78 -42.89 13.80
N SER A 108 -1.28 -43.97 14.40
CA SER A 108 -2.09 -45.14 14.77
C SER A 108 -3.19 -44.84 15.80
N ASN A 109 -3.09 -43.73 16.53
CA ASN A 109 -4.09 -43.24 17.48
C ASN A 109 -4.98 -42.13 16.91
N TRP A 110 -5.12 -42.03 15.58
CA TRP A 110 -5.94 -41.02 14.91
C TRP A 110 -7.38 -40.96 15.47
N ASN A 111 -7.96 -42.11 15.81
CA ASN A 111 -9.30 -42.22 16.37
C ASN A 111 -9.46 -41.53 17.74
N GLN A 112 -8.37 -41.28 18.46
CA GLN A 112 -8.34 -40.51 19.71
C GLN A 112 -8.13 -39.00 19.49
N GLN A 113 -7.98 -38.58 18.23
CA GLN A 113 -7.78 -37.18 17.82
C GLN A 113 -9.01 -36.59 17.12
N ILE A 114 -10.15 -37.29 17.18
CA ILE A 114 -11.45 -36.84 16.65
C ILE A 114 -12.23 -36.16 17.77
N GLU A 115 -12.77 -34.98 17.47
CA GLU A 115 -13.62 -34.21 18.38
C GLU A 115 -15.00 -33.96 17.77
N ASP A 116 -16.04 -34.15 18.57
CA ASP A 116 -17.40 -33.80 18.16
C ASP A 116 -17.60 -32.28 18.24
N VAL A 117 -18.02 -31.69 17.13
CA VAL A 117 -18.46 -30.30 17.05
C VAL A 117 -19.99 -30.31 17.13
N PRO A 118 -20.62 -29.62 18.10
CA PRO A 118 -22.07 -29.50 18.14
C PRO A 118 -22.61 -28.86 16.85
N ASP A 119 -23.77 -29.33 16.36
CA ASP A 119 -24.38 -28.89 15.09
C ASP A 119 -24.49 -27.37 14.97
N ALA A 120 -24.86 -26.69 16.08
CA ALA A 120 -24.99 -25.24 16.16
C ALA A 120 -23.67 -24.48 15.90
N PHE A 121 -22.52 -25.14 16.07
CA PHE A 121 -21.20 -24.58 15.79
C PHE A 121 -20.55 -25.17 14.55
N PHE A 122 -21.16 -26.19 13.92
CA PHE A 122 -20.65 -26.74 12.67
C PHE A 122 -20.84 -25.75 11.49
N VAL A 123 -21.82 -24.84 11.60
CA VAL A 123 -22.01 -23.72 10.66
C VAL A 123 -20.83 -22.74 10.60
N ASN A 124 -19.89 -22.81 11.55
CA ASN A 124 -18.64 -22.02 11.50
C ASN A 124 -17.62 -22.60 10.52
N TYR A 125 -17.90 -23.75 9.92
CA TYR A 125 -17.01 -24.47 9.04
C TYR A 125 -17.58 -24.55 7.62
N GLN A 126 -16.69 -24.68 6.64
CA GLN A 126 -17.04 -24.92 5.23
C GLN A 126 -16.47 -26.27 4.80
N THR A 127 -17.14 -27.02 3.94
CA THR A 127 -16.62 -28.30 3.43
C THR A 127 -15.86 -28.09 2.11
N GLY A 128 -14.67 -28.68 2.01
CA GLY A 128 -13.83 -28.67 0.83
C GLY A 128 -13.61 -30.08 0.26
N ASN A 129 -12.67 -30.17 -0.68
CA ASN A 129 -12.32 -31.44 -1.34
C ASN A 129 -11.86 -32.48 -0.32
N ALA A 130 -12.21 -33.75 -0.57
CA ALA A 130 -11.74 -34.87 0.24
C ALA A 130 -10.20 -35.00 0.21
N ILE A 131 -9.67 -35.71 1.21
CA ILE A 131 -8.29 -36.15 1.30
C ILE A 131 -8.33 -37.65 1.01
N SER A 132 -7.90 -38.02 -0.19
CA SER A 132 -7.94 -39.40 -0.69
C SER A 132 -6.58 -40.09 -0.54
N SER A 133 -5.51 -39.32 -0.36
CA SER A 133 -4.16 -39.81 -0.06
C SER A 133 -3.40 -38.86 0.87
N SER A 134 -2.31 -39.33 1.49
CA SER A 134 -1.48 -38.51 2.39
C SER A 134 -0.82 -37.31 1.69
N SER A 135 -0.60 -37.36 0.38
CA SER A 135 -0.04 -36.24 -0.38
C SER A 135 -1.04 -35.09 -0.58
N ASP A 136 -2.34 -35.34 -0.38
CA ASP A 136 -3.38 -34.33 -0.56
C ASP A 136 -3.43 -33.33 0.61
N PHE A 137 -2.72 -33.62 1.71
CA PHE A 137 -2.80 -32.86 2.96
C PHE A 137 -1.46 -32.86 3.71
N ASP A 138 -0.72 -31.76 3.63
CA ASP A 138 0.46 -31.56 4.48
C ASP A 138 0.04 -30.99 5.84
N ARG A 139 -0.15 -31.89 6.80
CA ARG A 139 -0.52 -31.55 8.18
C ARG A 139 0.48 -30.60 8.84
N SER A 140 1.77 -30.79 8.57
CA SER A 140 2.84 -30.02 9.23
C SER A 140 2.85 -28.58 8.73
N ALA A 141 2.74 -28.37 7.42
CA ALA A 141 2.64 -27.05 6.81
C ALA A 141 1.37 -26.31 7.25
N ILE A 142 0.23 -27.00 7.33
CA ILE A 142 -1.04 -26.42 7.78
C ILE A 142 -0.98 -26.03 9.27
N THR A 143 -0.37 -26.86 10.12
CA THR A 143 -0.23 -26.54 11.55
C THR A 143 0.75 -25.38 11.75
N ASN A 144 1.86 -25.36 11.01
CA ASN A 144 2.90 -24.34 11.11
C ASN A 144 2.43 -22.98 10.57
N SER A 145 1.57 -22.97 9.55
CA SER A 145 0.97 -21.73 9.04
C SER A 145 -0.09 -21.16 9.99
N ALA A 146 -0.84 -22.00 10.71
CA ALA A 146 -1.81 -21.55 11.72
C ALA A 146 -1.15 -21.07 13.02
N THR A 147 -0.36 -20.00 12.95
CA THR A 147 0.40 -19.42 14.08
C THR A 147 -0.47 -18.69 15.10
N SER A 148 -1.64 -18.18 14.69
CA SER A 148 -2.61 -17.50 15.56
C SER A 148 -4.02 -17.56 14.96
N ILE A 149 -5.03 -17.25 15.78
CA ILE A 149 -6.42 -17.11 15.32
C ILE A 149 -6.54 -15.93 14.34
N ASN A 150 -5.73 -14.88 14.49
CA ASN A 150 -5.63 -13.80 13.50
C ASN A 150 -5.25 -14.34 12.13
N PHE A 151 -4.16 -15.12 12.06
CA PHE A 151 -3.70 -15.67 10.79
C PHE A 151 -4.70 -16.65 10.18
N ASP A 152 -5.24 -17.58 10.99
CA ASP A 152 -6.21 -18.58 10.51
C ASP A 152 -7.48 -17.96 9.94
N LYS A 153 -7.97 -16.87 10.54
CA LYS A 153 -9.20 -16.20 10.11
C LYS A 153 -8.97 -14.99 9.21
N GLY A 154 -7.73 -14.73 8.80
CA GLY A 154 -7.39 -13.52 8.04
C GLY A 154 -7.79 -12.23 8.76
N LEU A 155 -7.72 -12.22 10.09
CA LEU A 155 -7.99 -11.02 10.89
C LEU A 155 -6.77 -10.11 10.74
N VAL A 156 -6.88 -9.18 9.81
CA VAL A 156 -5.99 -8.05 9.74
C VAL A 156 -6.32 -7.09 10.87
N SER A 157 -5.33 -6.32 11.31
CA SER A 157 -5.63 -5.16 12.13
C SER A 157 -6.70 -4.38 11.42
N VAL A 158 -7.80 -4.08 12.11
CA VAL A 158 -8.42 -2.80 11.83
C VAL A 158 -7.34 -1.89 12.34
N GLU A 159 -6.45 -1.46 11.44
CA GLU A 159 -5.87 -0.14 11.60
C GLU A 159 -7.12 0.70 11.81
N THR A 160 -7.40 0.96 13.09
CA THR A 160 -8.14 2.15 13.39
C THR A 160 -7.09 3.15 12.94
N PRO A 161 -7.34 3.89 11.85
CA PRO A 161 -6.64 5.15 11.72
C PRO A 161 -6.79 5.76 13.10
N VAL A 162 -5.67 6.11 13.74
CA VAL A 162 -5.76 6.85 15.00
C VAL A 162 -6.81 7.92 14.75
N GLN A 163 -7.90 7.82 15.50
CA GLN A 163 -9.06 8.65 15.33
C GLN A 163 -8.60 10.10 15.48
N SER A 164 -8.37 10.76 14.36
CA SER A 164 -9.19 11.91 14.07
C SER A 164 -10.32 11.37 13.21
N THR A 165 -11.56 11.46 13.70
CA THR A 165 -12.55 12.06 12.79
C THR A 165 -11.84 13.28 12.22
N PRO A 166 -11.64 13.41 10.90
CA PRO A 166 -11.38 14.74 10.37
C PRO A 166 -12.48 15.59 11.01
N GLU A 167 -12.11 16.60 11.79
CA GLU A 167 -13.04 17.72 11.91
C GLU A 167 -13.40 18.01 10.48
N ALA A 168 -14.70 17.88 10.17
CA ALA A 168 -15.20 18.02 8.82
C ALA A 168 -14.51 19.26 8.26
N SER A 169 -13.61 19.06 7.30
CA SER A 169 -12.95 20.18 6.66
C SER A 169 -14.08 21.13 6.27
N SER A 170 -13.89 22.43 6.50
CA SER A 170 -14.88 23.41 6.09
C SER A 170 -15.17 23.31 4.57
N GLY A 171 -14.27 22.69 3.80
CA GLY A 171 -14.45 22.21 2.42
C GLY A 171 -15.06 20.80 2.32
N GLY A 172 -15.73 20.51 1.19
CA GLY A 172 -16.21 19.15 0.90
C GLY A 172 -15.10 18.09 0.83
N PRO A 173 -15.43 16.82 0.50
CA PRO A 173 -14.43 15.76 0.32
C PRO A 173 -13.36 16.17 -0.71
N ALA A 174 -12.15 15.62 -0.62
CA ALA A 174 -11.12 15.82 -1.63
C ALA A 174 -10.97 14.55 -2.48
N ILE A 175 -11.01 14.68 -3.80
CA ILE A 175 -10.59 13.60 -4.71
C ILE A 175 -9.15 13.87 -5.16
N LEU A 176 -8.27 12.88 -5.02
CA LEU A 176 -6.84 13.05 -5.23
C LEU A 176 -6.42 12.45 -6.58
N PHE A 177 -6.82 11.20 -6.84
CA PHE A 177 -6.52 10.51 -8.11
C PHE A 177 -7.49 9.36 -8.38
N THR A 178 -7.42 8.82 -9.60
CA THR A 178 -8.11 7.59 -10.03
C THR A 178 -7.13 6.59 -10.66
N ASP A 179 -7.56 5.34 -10.84
CA ASP A 179 -6.78 4.30 -11.51
C ASP A 179 -6.74 4.59 -13.01
N ILE A 180 -7.91 4.74 -13.62
CA ILE A 180 -8.12 5.09 -15.02
C ILE A 180 -8.70 6.50 -15.15
N VAL A 181 -8.27 7.19 -16.21
CA VAL A 181 -8.76 8.53 -16.59
C VAL A 181 -9.67 8.50 -17.82
N SER A 182 -9.80 7.33 -18.46
CA SER A 182 -10.74 7.08 -19.54
C SER A 182 -11.16 5.62 -19.55
N GLY A 183 -12.39 5.34 -19.98
CA GLY A 183 -12.89 3.97 -20.05
C GLY A 183 -14.29 3.82 -20.65
N PRO A 184 -14.71 2.57 -20.95
CA PRO A 184 -16.05 2.27 -21.41
C PRO A 184 -17.11 2.50 -20.34
N SER A 185 -18.24 3.10 -20.74
CA SER A 185 -19.43 3.22 -19.89
C SER A 185 -20.40 2.03 -19.99
N THR A 186 -20.15 1.14 -20.94
CA THR A 186 -20.91 -0.09 -21.22
C THR A 186 -19.96 -1.26 -21.41
N GLY A 187 -20.47 -2.48 -21.45
CA GLY A 187 -19.69 -3.71 -21.51
C GLY A 187 -19.20 -4.15 -20.12
N GLY A 188 -18.31 -5.13 -20.08
CA GLY A 188 -17.81 -5.70 -18.83
C GLY A 188 -18.89 -6.47 -18.06
N GLN A 189 -18.77 -6.50 -16.73
CA GLN A 189 -19.74 -7.16 -15.88
C GLN A 189 -21.03 -6.35 -15.79
N ASP A 190 -22.17 -7.03 -15.95
CA ASP A 190 -23.53 -6.46 -15.93
C ASP A 190 -23.78 -5.38 -17.01
N ASN A 191 -22.90 -5.25 -18.01
CA ASN A 191 -22.93 -4.19 -19.02
C ASN A 191 -22.84 -2.76 -18.46
N LEU A 192 -22.22 -2.59 -17.29
CA LEU A 192 -22.13 -1.29 -16.59
C LEU A 192 -20.83 -0.53 -16.85
N GLY A 193 -19.97 -1.02 -17.74
CA GLY A 193 -18.71 -0.38 -18.07
C GLY A 193 -17.60 -0.66 -17.06
N ALA A 194 -16.54 0.15 -17.14
CA ALA A 194 -15.33 -0.03 -16.36
C ALA A 194 -15.60 0.18 -14.86
N PHE A 195 -14.91 -0.59 -14.03
CA PHE A 195 -14.70 -0.22 -12.64
C PHE A 195 -13.71 0.94 -12.58
N ILE A 196 -14.13 2.04 -11.95
CA ILE A 196 -13.31 3.22 -11.72
C ILE A 196 -13.09 3.32 -10.23
N THR A 197 -11.83 3.30 -9.80
CA THR A 197 -11.46 3.49 -8.40
C THR A 197 -11.05 4.93 -8.18
N ILE A 198 -11.58 5.56 -7.13
CA ILE A 198 -11.39 6.96 -6.77
C ILE A 198 -10.77 6.98 -5.37
N TRP A 199 -9.62 7.62 -5.24
CA TRP A 199 -8.94 7.84 -3.96
C TRP A 199 -9.05 9.28 -3.52
N GLY A 200 -9.17 9.48 -2.21
CA GLY A 200 -9.37 10.80 -1.65
C GLY A 200 -9.41 10.82 -0.14
N GLU A 201 -10.03 11.88 0.38
CA GLU A 201 -10.17 12.18 1.80
C GLU A 201 -11.59 12.68 2.07
N GLY A 202 -12.15 12.29 3.22
CA GLY A 202 -13.46 12.75 3.67
C GLY A 202 -14.67 12.13 2.95
N PHE A 203 -14.53 10.93 2.38
CA PHE A 203 -15.63 10.16 1.81
C PHE A 203 -16.54 9.57 2.90
N GLY A 204 -15.97 9.30 4.08
CA GLY A 204 -16.65 8.72 5.23
C GLY A 204 -16.88 7.21 5.11
N GLY A 205 -16.92 6.52 6.25
CA GLY A 205 -16.98 5.05 6.31
C GLY A 205 -18.22 4.38 5.72
N SER A 206 -19.26 5.12 5.33
CA SER A 206 -20.42 4.56 4.62
C SER A 206 -21.03 5.58 3.66
N ARG A 207 -21.57 5.11 2.54
CA ARG A 207 -22.12 5.99 1.48
C ARG A 207 -23.26 6.86 1.98
N GLY A 208 -24.25 6.29 2.66
CA GLY A 208 -25.50 7.00 2.98
C GLY A 208 -26.17 7.59 1.72
N SER A 209 -26.45 8.89 1.75
CA SER A 209 -26.99 9.68 0.63
C SER A 209 -25.91 10.30 -0.27
N SER A 210 -24.63 10.02 -0.02
CA SER A 210 -23.52 10.53 -0.82
C SER A 210 -23.54 9.95 -2.23
N THR A 211 -23.07 10.73 -3.20
CA THR A 211 -23.11 10.38 -4.62
C THR A 211 -21.77 10.55 -5.31
N VAL A 212 -21.57 9.81 -6.40
CA VAL A 212 -20.51 10.05 -7.40
C VAL A 212 -21.17 10.35 -8.74
N THR A 213 -20.75 11.42 -9.39
CA THR A 213 -21.18 11.77 -10.76
C THR A 213 -20.01 11.79 -11.72
N ILE A 214 -20.27 11.46 -12.99
CA ILE A 214 -19.34 11.55 -14.12
C ILE A 214 -20.03 12.35 -15.23
N GLY A 215 -19.43 13.48 -15.63
CA GLY A 215 -20.05 14.38 -16.61
C GLY A 215 -21.41 14.91 -16.14
N GLY A 216 -21.58 15.10 -14.82
CA GLY A 216 -22.82 15.57 -14.20
C GLY A 216 -23.93 14.51 -14.08
N ARG A 217 -23.63 13.24 -14.35
CA ARG A 217 -24.61 12.14 -14.23
C ARG A 217 -24.17 11.16 -13.17
N GLU A 218 -25.08 10.77 -12.29
CA GLU A 218 -24.77 9.78 -11.26
C GLU A 218 -24.38 8.44 -11.89
N VAL A 219 -23.38 7.79 -11.30
CA VAL A 219 -22.91 6.45 -11.68
C VAL A 219 -24.01 5.41 -11.46
N ALA A 220 -24.02 4.38 -12.30
CA ALA A 220 -25.04 3.33 -12.21
C ALA A 220 -24.86 2.37 -11.02
N LYS A 221 -23.64 2.19 -10.51
CA LYS A 221 -23.36 1.26 -9.42
C LYS A 221 -22.21 1.74 -8.53
N TYR A 222 -22.40 1.59 -7.23
CA TYR A 222 -21.36 1.72 -6.21
C TYR A 222 -20.94 0.31 -5.81
N VAL A 223 -19.69 -0.04 -6.06
CA VAL A 223 -19.10 -1.36 -5.79
C VAL A 223 -18.45 -1.37 -4.43
N ASN A 224 -17.77 -0.28 -4.07
CA ASN A 224 -17.16 -0.08 -2.76
C ASN A 224 -17.29 1.40 -2.37
N TRP A 225 -17.43 1.66 -1.07
CA TRP A 225 -17.36 2.97 -0.46
C TRP A 225 -16.77 2.81 0.93
N GLY A 226 -15.71 3.53 1.24
CA GLY A 226 -15.16 3.50 2.57
C GLY A 226 -14.21 4.65 2.85
N GLU A 227 -13.93 4.75 4.15
CA GLU A 227 -12.93 5.63 4.73
C GLU A 227 -11.76 4.78 5.22
N ASN A 228 -10.53 5.26 4.99
CA ASN A 228 -9.30 4.54 5.33
C ASN A 228 -9.27 3.08 4.84
N ASN A 229 -9.93 2.80 3.71
CA ASN A 229 -10.03 1.47 3.11
C ASN A 229 -9.07 1.29 1.92
N ALA A 230 -8.29 2.32 1.58
CA ALA A 230 -7.13 2.18 0.71
C ALA A 230 -5.94 1.59 1.47
N ILE A 231 -5.01 0.99 0.73
CA ILE A 231 -3.79 0.37 1.30
C ILE A 231 -2.75 1.37 1.78
N ALA A 232 -2.72 2.59 1.23
CA ALA A 232 -1.68 3.56 1.46
C ALA A 232 -2.24 4.75 2.24
N ARG A 233 -1.50 5.17 3.28
CA ARG A 233 -1.65 6.45 3.99
C ARG A 233 -3.01 6.69 4.65
N GLY A 234 -3.84 5.66 4.82
CA GLY A 234 -5.19 5.83 5.34
C GLY A 234 -6.13 6.56 4.37
N LEU A 235 -5.86 6.55 3.06
CA LEU A 235 -6.74 7.19 2.09
C LEU A 235 -8.13 6.54 2.07
N ASP A 236 -9.13 7.35 1.75
CA ASP A 236 -10.47 6.89 1.44
C ASP A 236 -10.53 6.38 0.00
N MET A 237 -11.33 5.34 -0.24
CA MET A 237 -11.46 4.69 -1.53
C MET A 237 -12.91 4.35 -1.86
N ILE A 238 -13.34 4.78 -3.05
CA ILE A 238 -14.63 4.44 -3.66
C ILE A 238 -14.38 3.68 -4.96
N VAL A 239 -15.20 2.67 -5.25
CA VAL A 239 -15.21 2.02 -6.57
C VAL A 239 -16.61 2.12 -7.16
N VAL A 240 -16.71 2.56 -8.41
CA VAL A 240 -17.98 2.77 -9.12
C VAL A 240 -17.95 2.14 -10.51
N GLN A 241 -19.14 1.87 -11.06
CA GLN A 241 -19.31 1.63 -12.50
C GLN A 241 -20.20 2.73 -13.10
N PRO A 242 -19.78 3.35 -14.22
CA PRO A 242 -20.45 4.49 -14.82
C PRO A 242 -21.87 4.17 -15.32
N GLY A 243 -22.06 3.04 -16.00
CA GLY A 243 -23.28 2.68 -16.73
C GLY A 243 -23.54 3.52 -17.98
N GLY A 244 -24.42 3.02 -18.85
CA GLY A 244 -24.59 3.55 -20.22
C GLY A 244 -25.10 4.99 -20.33
N ASN A 245 -25.57 5.60 -19.23
CA ASN A 245 -25.97 7.01 -19.22
C ASN A 245 -24.79 7.96 -18.99
N ALA A 246 -23.63 7.50 -18.52
CA ALA A 246 -22.49 8.37 -18.22
C ALA A 246 -21.96 9.07 -19.48
N ALA A 247 -21.48 10.30 -19.30
CA ALA A 247 -20.88 11.11 -20.36
C ALA A 247 -19.49 11.61 -19.94
N SER A 248 -18.61 11.88 -20.91
CA SER A 248 -17.31 12.50 -20.64
C SER A 248 -17.46 13.81 -19.89
N GLY A 249 -16.58 14.05 -18.93
CA GLY A 249 -16.58 15.23 -18.08
C GLY A 249 -15.96 14.91 -16.72
N ASN A 250 -16.25 15.76 -15.74
CA ASN A 250 -15.63 15.64 -14.44
C ASN A 250 -16.27 14.54 -13.58
N ILE A 251 -15.41 13.79 -12.87
CA ILE A 251 -15.77 13.03 -11.68
C ILE A 251 -15.93 14.01 -10.53
N VAL A 252 -17.04 13.88 -9.80
CA VAL A 252 -17.33 14.64 -8.58
C VAL A 252 -17.92 13.70 -7.54
N VAL A 253 -17.34 13.70 -6.34
CA VAL A 253 -17.87 13.00 -5.17
C VAL A 253 -18.58 14.03 -4.30
N THR A 254 -19.83 13.75 -3.90
CA THR A 254 -20.62 14.63 -3.03
C THR A 254 -20.96 13.90 -1.75
N VAL A 255 -20.48 14.41 -0.62
CA VAL A 255 -20.70 13.85 0.72
C VAL A 255 -21.41 14.87 1.58
N SER A 256 -22.50 14.47 2.22
CA SER A 256 -23.30 15.36 3.08
C SER A 256 -23.68 16.69 2.39
N GLY A 257 -23.97 16.63 1.09
CA GLY A 257 -24.33 17.80 0.27
C GLY A 257 -23.18 18.71 -0.17
N ARG A 258 -21.93 18.39 0.20
CA ARG A 258 -20.74 19.14 -0.23
C ARG A 258 -20.02 18.39 -1.35
N ALA A 259 -19.81 19.07 -2.46
CA ALA A 259 -19.07 18.53 -3.60
C ALA A 259 -17.56 18.58 -3.36
N SER A 260 -16.84 17.61 -3.92
CA SER A 260 -15.39 17.61 -4.00
C SER A 260 -14.85 18.59 -5.04
N ASN A 261 -13.53 18.73 -5.10
CA ASN A 261 -12.85 19.13 -6.33
C ASN A 261 -13.14 18.12 -7.47
N THR A 262 -12.71 18.44 -8.69
CA THR A 262 -13.03 17.65 -9.88
C THR A 262 -11.80 16.98 -10.49
N LEU A 263 -11.97 15.76 -11.00
CA LEU A 263 -10.98 15.07 -11.83
C LEU A 263 -11.60 14.77 -13.21
N PRO A 264 -10.91 15.05 -14.32
CA PRO A 264 -11.46 14.77 -15.64
C PRO A 264 -11.54 13.26 -15.89
N PHE A 265 -12.62 12.82 -16.55
CA PHE A 265 -12.78 11.46 -17.02
C PHE A 265 -13.39 11.43 -18.43
N THR A 266 -12.79 10.63 -19.30
CA THR A 266 -13.28 10.47 -20.68
C THR A 266 -14.02 9.15 -20.83
N VAL A 267 -15.33 9.23 -21.10
CA VAL A 267 -16.11 8.07 -21.53
C VAL A 267 -15.79 7.78 -23.00
N ARG A 268 -15.34 6.56 -23.29
CA ARG A 268 -14.90 6.16 -24.64
C ARG A 268 -15.18 4.68 -24.91
N SER A 269 -15.14 4.27 -26.18
CA SER A 269 -15.21 2.85 -26.55
C SER A 269 -13.96 2.07 -26.12
N GLY A 270 -14.13 0.76 -25.94
CA GLY A 270 -13.09 -0.22 -25.59
C GLY A 270 -13.74 -1.49 -25.03
N ASN A 271 -13.02 -2.60 -25.07
CA ASN A 271 -13.47 -3.87 -24.52
C ASN A 271 -13.06 -4.00 -23.04
N ILE A 272 -13.86 -4.74 -22.28
CA ILE A 272 -13.57 -5.08 -20.89
C ILE A 272 -13.53 -6.61 -20.77
N TYR A 273 -12.38 -7.12 -20.36
CA TYR A 273 -12.07 -8.54 -20.23
C TYR A 273 -11.81 -8.94 -18.78
N PHE A 274 -11.77 -10.25 -18.54
CA PHE A 274 -11.56 -10.84 -17.23
C PHE A 274 -10.60 -12.02 -17.29
N VAL A 275 -9.63 -12.01 -16.37
CA VAL A 275 -8.77 -13.15 -16.05
C VAL A 275 -9.16 -13.63 -14.66
N ILE A 276 -9.67 -14.86 -14.56
CA ILE A 276 -10.14 -15.42 -13.29
C ILE A 276 -9.60 -16.85 -13.18
N PRO A 277 -8.32 -17.03 -12.76
CA PRO A 277 -7.64 -18.32 -12.83
C PRO A 277 -8.37 -19.45 -12.07
N GLY A 278 -9.03 -19.08 -10.96
CA GLY A 278 -9.80 -19.98 -10.11
C GLY A 278 -11.24 -20.26 -10.58
N ALA A 279 -11.74 -19.61 -11.64
CA ALA A 279 -13.10 -19.86 -12.12
C ALA A 279 -13.22 -21.23 -12.79
N THR A 280 -14.31 -21.95 -12.50
CA THR A 280 -14.64 -23.19 -13.20
C THR A 280 -14.79 -22.92 -14.69
N GLY A 281 -14.05 -23.67 -15.52
CA GLY A 281 -14.07 -23.48 -16.98
C GLY A 281 -13.25 -22.31 -17.51
N ALA A 282 -12.46 -21.61 -16.68
CA ALA A 282 -11.50 -20.62 -17.16
C ALA A 282 -10.57 -21.24 -18.22
N SER A 283 -10.34 -20.57 -19.33
CA SER A 283 -9.49 -21.07 -20.41
C SER A 283 -9.04 -19.90 -21.28
N ASP A 284 -7.80 -19.94 -21.75
CA ASP A 284 -7.28 -18.89 -22.65
C ASP A 284 -7.91 -18.96 -24.05
N SER A 285 -8.61 -20.06 -24.37
CA SER A 285 -9.46 -20.18 -25.55
C SER A 285 -10.83 -19.51 -25.38
N ASN A 286 -11.18 -19.02 -24.18
CA ASN A 286 -12.46 -18.36 -23.94
C ASN A 286 -12.45 -16.93 -24.53
N THR A 287 -13.62 -16.29 -24.50
CA THR A 287 -13.79 -14.90 -24.98
C THR A 287 -13.23 -13.84 -24.05
N GLY A 288 -12.89 -14.20 -22.80
CA GLY A 288 -12.45 -13.25 -21.78
C GLY A 288 -13.60 -12.48 -21.13
N SER A 289 -14.87 -12.88 -21.34
CA SER A 289 -16.01 -12.29 -20.63
C SER A 289 -16.04 -12.73 -19.15
N TYR A 290 -16.82 -12.04 -18.31
CA TYR A 290 -16.92 -12.41 -16.89
C TYR A 290 -17.42 -13.85 -16.66
N THR A 291 -18.32 -14.34 -17.52
CA THR A 291 -18.87 -15.72 -17.45
C THR A 291 -18.04 -16.76 -18.22
N SER A 292 -17.10 -16.32 -19.05
CA SER A 292 -16.17 -17.18 -19.78
C SER A 292 -14.78 -16.54 -19.75
N PRO A 293 -14.15 -16.47 -18.56
CA PRO A 293 -12.93 -15.72 -18.35
C PRO A 293 -11.71 -16.47 -18.90
N TRP A 294 -10.64 -15.71 -19.16
CA TRP A 294 -9.32 -16.29 -19.41
C TRP A 294 -8.72 -16.85 -18.12
N ARG A 295 -7.75 -17.75 -18.28
CA ARG A 295 -7.08 -18.41 -17.15
C ARG A 295 -5.79 -17.69 -16.77
N THR A 296 -5.03 -17.20 -17.74
CA THR A 296 -3.66 -16.71 -17.52
C THR A 296 -3.56 -15.20 -17.69
N ILE A 297 -2.59 -14.60 -17.00
CA ILE A 297 -2.36 -13.15 -17.00
C ILE A 297 -1.75 -12.63 -18.31
N TYR A 298 -1.11 -13.48 -19.11
CA TYR A 298 -0.49 -13.08 -20.38
C TYR A 298 -1.43 -13.24 -21.58
N GLN A 299 -2.55 -13.97 -21.46
CA GLN A 299 -3.53 -14.04 -22.55
C GLN A 299 -4.07 -12.66 -23.02
N PRO A 300 -4.34 -11.69 -22.12
CA PRO A 300 -4.83 -10.38 -22.52
C PRO A 300 -3.91 -9.64 -23.52
N ARG A 301 -2.58 -9.69 -23.39
CA ARG A 301 -1.67 -8.97 -24.32
C ARG A 301 -1.74 -9.49 -25.76
N ARG A 302 -2.22 -10.73 -25.95
CA ARG A 302 -2.41 -11.34 -27.29
C ARG A 302 -3.71 -10.94 -27.98
N VAL A 303 -4.63 -10.29 -27.25
CA VAL A 303 -6.00 -10.02 -27.73
C VAL A 303 -6.38 -8.55 -27.63
N MET A 304 -5.98 -7.90 -26.53
CA MET A 304 -6.35 -6.52 -26.23
C MET A 304 -5.77 -5.54 -27.25
N GLN A 305 -6.44 -4.41 -27.41
CA GLN A 305 -6.00 -3.26 -28.19
C GLN A 305 -5.98 -1.99 -27.32
N ALA A 306 -5.47 -0.89 -27.90
CA ALA A 306 -5.49 0.42 -27.24
C ALA A 306 -6.91 0.80 -26.74
N GLY A 307 -7.02 0.99 -25.43
CA GLY A 307 -8.27 1.31 -24.74
C GLY A 307 -8.94 0.11 -24.06
N ASP A 308 -8.47 -1.12 -24.28
CA ASP A 308 -9.06 -2.27 -23.62
C ASP A 308 -8.61 -2.36 -22.15
N ILE A 309 -9.45 -2.96 -21.32
CA ILE A 309 -9.21 -3.15 -19.89
C ILE A 309 -9.38 -4.63 -19.56
N VAL A 310 -8.45 -5.21 -18.80
CA VAL A 310 -8.61 -6.52 -18.17
C VAL A 310 -8.68 -6.38 -16.65
N TYR A 311 -9.70 -6.98 -16.05
CA TYR A 311 -9.82 -7.15 -14.61
C TYR A 311 -9.38 -8.55 -14.19
N ILE A 312 -8.42 -8.64 -13.27
CA ILE A 312 -7.86 -9.90 -12.77
C ILE A 312 -8.46 -10.19 -11.40
N LYS A 313 -9.11 -11.34 -11.24
CA LYS A 313 -9.83 -11.70 -10.01
C LYS A 313 -9.28 -12.98 -9.39
N GLY A 314 -8.86 -12.86 -8.14
CA GLY A 314 -8.43 -13.94 -7.27
C GLY A 314 -7.19 -14.70 -7.74
N GLY A 315 -6.74 -15.60 -6.88
CA GLY A 315 -5.64 -16.53 -7.14
C GLY A 315 -4.25 -15.93 -6.90
N THR A 316 -3.28 -16.84 -6.90
CA THR A 316 -1.85 -16.52 -6.88
C THR A 316 -1.24 -16.89 -8.22
N ILE A 317 -0.61 -15.92 -8.87
CA ILE A 317 0.04 -16.04 -10.16
C ILE A 317 1.54 -16.11 -9.90
N SER A 318 2.13 -17.27 -10.17
CA SER A 318 3.54 -17.53 -9.90
C SER A 318 4.30 -18.15 -11.07
N SER A 319 3.60 -18.56 -12.13
CA SER A 319 4.19 -19.15 -13.33
C SER A 319 4.89 -18.10 -14.20
N SER A 320 6.04 -18.44 -14.75
CA SER A 320 6.75 -17.62 -15.72
C SER A 320 5.92 -17.47 -16.99
N ASP A 321 6.08 -16.32 -17.64
CA ASP A 321 5.56 -16.03 -18.95
C ASP A 321 6.18 -16.97 -19.99
N PRO A 322 5.39 -17.87 -20.62
CA PRO A 322 5.93 -18.88 -21.52
C PRO A 322 6.43 -18.33 -22.84
N ASP A 323 6.01 -17.12 -23.26
CA ASP A 323 6.45 -16.53 -24.54
C ASP A 323 7.81 -15.84 -24.40
N HIS A 324 8.23 -15.54 -23.17
CA HIS A 324 9.49 -14.82 -22.89
C HIS A 324 10.31 -15.49 -21.77
N PRO A 325 10.68 -16.77 -21.92
CA PRO A 325 11.34 -17.55 -20.86
C PRO A 325 12.69 -16.96 -20.42
N GLY A 326 13.37 -16.19 -21.29
CA GLY A 326 14.65 -15.55 -20.97
C GLY A 326 14.55 -14.37 -19.99
N TRP A 327 13.37 -13.78 -19.84
CA TRP A 327 13.14 -12.69 -18.88
C TRP A 327 12.77 -13.20 -17.48
N ASP A 328 12.31 -14.45 -17.39
CA ASP A 328 11.77 -15.08 -16.20
C ASP A 328 10.82 -14.16 -15.41
N ALA A 329 9.86 -13.53 -16.10
CA ALA A 329 8.86 -12.63 -15.53
C ALA A 329 7.49 -13.31 -15.42
N LEU A 330 6.64 -12.90 -14.49
CA LEU A 330 5.24 -13.33 -14.43
C LEU A 330 4.44 -12.79 -15.62
N LEU A 331 4.81 -11.60 -16.09
CA LEU A 331 4.30 -10.99 -17.31
C LEU A 331 5.38 -10.07 -17.89
N LEU A 332 5.78 -10.30 -19.13
CA LEU A 332 6.51 -9.31 -19.93
C LEU A 332 5.53 -8.56 -20.82
N LEU A 333 5.70 -7.24 -20.94
CA LEU A 333 5.03 -6.43 -21.95
C LEU A 333 6.11 -5.88 -22.89
N SER A 334 6.11 -6.32 -24.15
CA SER A 334 7.14 -5.98 -25.13
C SER A 334 6.60 -5.13 -26.27
N SER A 335 7.29 -4.04 -26.58
CA SER A 335 6.86 -3.10 -27.61
C SER A 335 6.88 -3.68 -29.03
N ASP A 336 7.62 -4.77 -29.24
CA ASP A 336 7.69 -5.48 -30.51
C ASP A 336 6.43 -6.30 -30.82
N THR A 337 5.75 -6.82 -29.80
CA THR A 337 4.66 -7.80 -29.97
C THR A 337 3.34 -7.38 -29.36
N ASP A 338 3.35 -6.44 -28.41
CA ASP A 338 2.21 -6.20 -27.52
C ASP A 338 1.55 -4.82 -27.80
N PRO A 339 0.24 -4.68 -27.52
CA PRO A 339 -0.52 -3.52 -27.91
C PRO A 339 -0.04 -2.21 -27.26
N GLN A 340 0.33 -1.22 -28.05
CA GLN A 340 0.64 0.12 -27.53
C GLN A 340 -0.63 0.89 -27.21
N GLY A 341 -0.73 1.40 -25.99
CA GLY A 341 -1.77 2.35 -25.61
C GLY A 341 -1.51 3.75 -26.18
N THR A 342 -2.45 4.66 -25.94
CA THR A 342 -2.29 6.10 -26.16
C THR A 342 -2.78 6.86 -24.92
N SER A 343 -2.47 8.15 -24.80
CA SER A 343 -2.94 8.99 -23.69
C SER A 343 -4.45 8.90 -23.47
N ASP A 344 -5.21 8.79 -24.56
CA ASP A 344 -6.67 8.77 -24.53
C ASP A 344 -7.24 7.35 -24.44
N ARG A 345 -6.46 6.35 -24.88
CA ARG A 345 -6.84 4.94 -24.94
C ARG A 345 -5.73 4.06 -24.35
N PRO A 346 -5.52 4.10 -23.02
CA PRO A 346 -4.52 3.25 -22.38
C PRO A 346 -4.96 1.78 -22.39
N VAL A 347 -4.00 0.86 -22.33
CA VAL A 347 -4.24 -0.57 -22.10
C VAL A 347 -4.12 -0.83 -20.60
N SER A 348 -5.10 -1.51 -19.99
CA SER A 348 -5.18 -1.58 -18.52
C SER A 348 -5.21 -3.00 -17.99
N TYR A 349 -4.34 -3.29 -17.01
CA TYR A 349 -4.32 -4.49 -16.18
C TYR A 349 -4.65 -4.08 -14.74
N ILE A 350 -5.83 -4.45 -14.26
CA ILE A 350 -6.35 -3.96 -12.98
C ILE A 350 -6.84 -5.15 -12.14
N GLY A 351 -6.51 -5.18 -10.84
CA GLY A 351 -7.12 -6.12 -9.92
C GLY A 351 -8.61 -5.85 -9.75
N TYR A 352 -9.42 -6.90 -9.77
CA TYR A 352 -10.87 -6.80 -9.66
C TYR A 352 -11.29 -6.13 -8.32
N PRO A 353 -12.28 -5.24 -8.29
CA PRO A 353 -12.64 -4.52 -7.05
C PRO A 353 -13.01 -5.40 -5.87
N GLY A 354 -12.52 -5.06 -4.68
CA GLY A 354 -12.73 -5.84 -3.46
C GLY A 354 -11.93 -7.15 -3.42
N ASP A 355 -11.11 -7.37 -4.43
CA ASP A 355 -10.15 -8.46 -4.57
C ASP A 355 -8.80 -7.85 -4.95
N ARG A 356 -7.72 -8.57 -4.66
CA ARG A 356 -6.36 -8.14 -5.01
C ARG A 356 -5.58 -9.38 -5.44
N PRO A 357 -5.46 -9.64 -6.74
CA PRO A 357 -4.76 -10.82 -7.23
C PRO A 357 -3.28 -10.73 -6.87
N ILE A 358 -2.73 -11.86 -6.44
CA ILE A 358 -1.37 -11.95 -5.90
C ILE A 358 -0.43 -12.40 -7.00
N LEU A 359 0.54 -11.57 -7.34
CA LEU A 359 1.67 -11.89 -8.19
C LEU A 359 2.84 -12.29 -7.29
N SER A 360 3.11 -13.58 -7.21
CA SER A 360 4.08 -14.15 -6.29
C SER A 360 5.29 -14.70 -7.03
N SER A 361 6.48 -14.31 -6.59
CA SER A 361 7.73 -14.88 -7.09
C SER A 361 8.24 -15.98 -6.14
N PRO A 362 8.23 -17.26 -6.57
CA PRO A 362 8.64 -18.38 -5.71
C PRO A 362 10.16 -18.65 -5.72
N SER A 363 10.96 -17.88 -6.47
CA SER A 363 12.41 -18.07 -6.60
C SER A 363 13.14 -16.72 -6.56
N SER A 364 14.46 -16.72 -6.34
CA SER A 364 15.26 -15.49 -6.22
C SER A 364 15.32 -14.62 -7.47
N ASN A 365 14.90 -15.12 -8.65
CA ASN A 365 15.08 -14.42 -9.94
C ASN A 365 13.79 -14.20 -10.77
N ARG A 366 12.65 -14.80 -10.39
CA ARG A 366 11.34 -14.60 -11.03
C ARG A 366 10.81 -13.17 -10.84
N ARG A 367 10.90 -12.36 -11.90
CA ARG A 367 10.41 -10.97 -11.94
C ARG A 367 8.89 -10.89 -11.93
N GLY A 368 8.32 -9.78 -11.49
CA GLY A 368 6.87 -9.55 -11.51
C GLY A 368 6.37 -9.15 -12.89
N ILE A 369 5.87 -7.92 -13.04
CA ILE A 369 5.48 -7.35 -14.33
C ILE A 369 6.63 -6.50 -14.85
N MET A 370 7.12 -6.81 -16.05
CA MET A 370 8.19 -6.06 -16.71
C MET A 370 7.68 -5.41 -17.99
N MET A 371 8.09 -4.17 -18.24
CA MET A 371 7.80 -3.46 -19.48
C MET A 371 9.09 -3.21 -20.25
N ASP A 372 9.04 -3.38 -21.57
CA ASP A 372 10.13 -3.08 -22.50
C ASP A 372 9.71 -1.97 -23.47
N GLN A 373 9.95 -0.73 -23.04
CA GLN A 373 9.66 0.51 -23.78
C GLN A 373 8.20 0.63 -24.27
N MET A 374 7.26 0.37 -23.36
CA MET A 374 5.82 0.36 -23.66
C MET A 374 5.22 1.78 -23.65
N SER A 375 4.00 1.93 -24.16
CA SER A 375 3.27 3.21 -24.16
C SER A 375 1.88 3.08 -23.53
N TYR A 376 1.58 3.95 -22.57
CA TYR A 376 0.28 4.19 -21.94
C TYR A 376 -0.42 2.94 -21.41
N TYR A 377 0.16 2.37 -20.35
CA TYR A 377 -0.41 1.23 -19.62
C TYR A 377 -0.89 1.65 -18.24
N VAL A 378 -1.97 1.03 -17.76
CA VAL A 378 -2.40 1.13 -16.36
C VAL A 378 -2.18 -0.21 -15.67
N ILE A 379 -1.37 -0.21 -14.61
CA ILE A 379 -1.16 -1.36 -13.72
C ILE A 379 -1.69 -0.96 -12.35
N ALA A 380 -2.81 -1.55 -11.92
CA ALA A 380 -3.48 -1.07 -10.72
C ALA A 380 -4.11 -2.17 -9.85
N ASN A 381 -4.22 -1.91 -8.55
CA ASN A 381 -4.85 -2.80 -7.57
C ASN A 381 -4.30 -4.25 -7.60
N LEU A 382 -2.99 -4.43 -7.83
CA LEU A 382 -2.33 -5.73 -7.76
C LEU A 382 -1.55 -5.89 -6.44
N GLU A 383 -1.35 -7.12 -6.01
CA GLU A 383 -0.45 -7.47 -4.91
C GLU A 383 0.80 -8.14 -5.47
N PHE A 384 1.97 -7.75 -4.96
CA PHE A 384 3.26 -8.32 -5.31
C PHE A 384 3.92 -8.87 -4.05
N THR A 385 4.41 -10.11 -4.11
CA THR A 385 5.07 -10.76 -2.98
C THR A 385 6.12 -11.79 -3.41
N GLY A 386 7.00 -12.18 -2.49
CA GLY A 386 8.06 -13.17 -2.74
C GLY A 386 9.38 -12.57 -3.21
N ASP A 387 10.33 -13.43 -3.58
CA ASP A 387 11.76 -13.08 -3.60
C ASP A 387 12.24 -12.19 -4.75
N SER A 388 11.52 -12.11 -5.88
CA SER A 388 11.89 -11.28 -7.07
C SER A 388 10.73 -10.51 -7.76
N ALA A 389 9.52 -10.45 -7.17
CA ALA A 389 8.30 -9.93 -7.81
C ALA A 389 8.21 -8.38 -7.96
N THR A 390 9.11 -7.78 -8.73
CA THR A 390 9.15 -6.33 -9.00
C THR A 390 8.10 -5.85 -10.02
N LEU A 391 7.81 -4.55 -9.99
CA LEU A 391 7.12 -3.84 -11.08
C LEU A 391 8.14 -2.99 -11.85
N GLY A 392 8.54 -3.45 -13.03
CA GLY A 392 9.45 -2.74 -13.92
C GLY A 392 8.70 -1.87 -14.94
N LEU A 393 8.91 -0.56 -14.87
CA LEU A 393 8.30 0.44 -15.74
C LEU A 393 9.36 0.97 -16.72
N ALA A 394 9.08 0.86 -18.02
CA ALA A 394 9.91 1.41 -19.08
C ALA A 394 9.05 1.87 -20.25
N GLY A 395 9.28 3.10 -20.71
CA GLY A 395 8.55 3.74 -21.80
C GLY A 395 7.72 4.94 -21.33
N THR A 396 6.56 5.21 -21.95
CA THR A 396 5.86 6.49 -21.77
C THR A 396 4.44 6.37 -21.23
N GLY A 397 4.03 7.31 -20.38
CA GLY A 397 2.63 7.55 -20.04
C GLY A 397 1.97 6.49 -19.15
N HIS A 398 2.74 5.66 -18.44
CA HIS A 398 2.16 4.61 -17.59
C HIS A 398 1.57 5.15 -16.30
N ARG A 399 0.57 4.42 -15.80
CA ARG A 399 -0.03 4.62 -14.48
C ARG A 399 0.21 3.36 -13.65
N ALA A 400 0.86 3.49 -12.50
CA ALA A 400 1.01 2.42 -11.50
C ALA A 400 0.26 2.86 -10.24
N ILE A 401 -0.96 2.34 -10.03
CA ILE A 401 -1.92 2.94 -9.10
C ILE A 401 -2.41 1.94 -8.06
N GLY A 402 -2.26 2.27 -6.77
CA GLY A 402 -2.87 1.49 -5.69
C GLY A 402 -2.35 0.05 -5.60
N ASN A 403 -1.13 -0.22 -6.06
CA ASN A 403 -0.50 -1.54 -5.96
C ASN A 403 0.11 -1.72 -4.57
N TYR A 404 0.14 -2.97 -4.12
CA TYR A 404 0.63 -3.34 -2.81
C TYR A 404 1.79 -4.30 -2.96
N THR A 405 2.89 -4.03 -2.27
CA THR A 405 4.04 -4.92 -2.25
C THR A 405 4.48 -5.15 -0.82
N HIS A 406 4.65 -6.42 -0.47
CA HIS A 406 5.10 -6.84 0.84
C HIS A 406 5.91 -8.13 0.76
N ASP A 407 6.74 -8.35 1.78
CA ASP A 407 7.57 -9.55 1.92
C ASP A 407 8.37 -9.82 0.62
N SER A 408 8.78 -8.74 -0.02
CA SER A 408 9.36 -8.73 -1.35
C SER A 408 10.87 -8.46 -1.26
N LEU A 409 11.64 -9.38 -1.83
CA LEU A 409 12.96 -9.17 -2.45
C LEU A 409 14.22 -9.22 -1.59
N ASN A 410 14.77 -10.43 -1.38
CA ASN A 410 16.21 -10.59 -1.14
C ASN A 410 17.05 -10.11 -2.34
N TYR A 411 16.48 -10.01 -3.54
CA TYR A 411 17.17 -9.54 -4.76
C TYR A 411 16.24 -8.73 -5.69
N SER A 412 16.58 -7.47 -5.95
CA SER A 412 15.97 -6.71 -7.04
C SER A 412 16.97 -5.77 -7.69
N GLU A 413 17.50 -6.16 -8.84
CA GLU A 413 18.45 -5.32 -9.63
C GLU A 413 17.91 -3.92 -9.94
N GLY A 414 16.59 -3.71 -9.86
CA GLY A 414 15.95 -2.46 -10.20
C GLY A 414 14.97 -1.89 -9.18
N GLY A 415 15.04 -2.30 -7.92
CA GLY A 415 14.09 -1.90 -6.88
C GLY A 415 12.70 -2.56 -6.99
N VAL A 416 11.85 -2.35 -5.99
CA VAL A 416 10.49 -2.92 -5.92
C VAL A 416 9.62 -2.37 -7.04
N ILE A 417 9.63 -1.04 -7.20
CA ILE A 417 9.18 -0.36 -8.42
C ILE A 417 10.43 0.19 -9.10
N GLY A 418 10.75 -0.36 -10.27
CA GLY A 418 11.90 0.05 -11.05
C GLY A 418 11.50 0.91 -12.24
N VAL A 419 12.24 1.99 -12.48
CA VAL A 419 12.14 2.81 -13.69
C VAL A 419 13.47 2.76 -14.42
N THR A 420 13.44 2.41 -15.71
CA THR A 420 14.65 2.22 -16.53
C THR A 420 14.43 2.67 -17.98
N GLY A 421 15.52 2.79 -18.75
CA GLY A 421 15.48 3.17 -20.16
C GLY A 421 15.06 4.62 -20.40
N ASN A 422 14.57 4.92 -21.61
CA ASN A 422 13.99 6.23 -21.90
C ASN A 422 12.52 6.27 -21.47
N THR A 423 12.27 6.87 -20.31
CA THR A 423 10.99 6.76 -19.63
C THR A 423 10.40 8.13 -19.29
N SER A 424 9.12 8.33 -19.62
CA SER A 424 8.49 9.63 -19.41
C SER A 424 7.02 9.58 -19.03
N GLY A 425 6.53 10.63 -18.37
CA GLY A 425 5.09 10.85 -18.17
C GLY A 425 4.43 9.85 -17.23
N LEU A 426 5.17 9.32 -16.25
CA LEU A 426 4.66 8.30 -15.34
C LEU A 426 3.80 8.91 -14.22
N LYS A 427 2.79 8.15 -13.80
CA LYS A 427 1.90 8.45 -12.68
C LYS A 427 1.90 7.27 -11.71
N ILE A 428 2.63 7.39 -10.61
CA ILE A 428 2.83 6.31 -9.65
C ILE A 428 2.17 6.75 -8.35
N TYR A 429 0.91 6.34 -8.14
CA TYR A 429 0.06 6.89 -7.08
C TYR A 429 -0.52 5.86 -6.14
N GLY A 430 -0.57 6.18 -4.84
CA GLY A 430 -1.31 5.39 -3.85
C GLY A 430 -0.77 3.97 -3.63
N ASN A 431 0.45 3.67 -4.08
CA ASN A 431 1.05 2.36 -3.89
C ASN A 431 1.55 2.24 -2.45
N TYR A 432 1.49 1.03 -1.89
CA TYR A 432 2.06 0.72 -0.58
C TYR A 432 3.17 -0.31 -0.71
N LEU A 433 4.39 0.09 -0.38
CA LEU A 433 5.61 -0.71 -0.41
C LEU A 433 6.05 -0.94 1.05
N ARG A 434 5.89 -2.15 1.60
CA ARG A 434 6.35 -2.46 2.97
C ARG A 434 7.27 -3.64 3.08
N ASP A 435 8.14 -3.62 4.09
CA ASP A 435 8.96 -4.78 4.49
C ASP A 435 9.78 -5.35 3.32
N ASN A 436 10.26 -4.49 2.42
CA ASN A 436 11.00 -4.94 1.23
C ASN A 436 12.50 -4.98 1.53
N GLY A 437 13.17 -6.00 1.00
CA GLY A 437 14.61 -6.25 1.22
C GLY A 437 14.95 -7.26 2.32
N GLY A 438 16.05 -7.99 2.11
CA GLY A 438 16.69 -8.85 3.12
C GLY A 438 17.79 -8.13 3.91
N THR A 439 18.40 -8.82 4.88
CA THR A 439 19.50 -8.29 5.72
C THR A 439 20.88 -8.32 5.04
N ASP A 440 20.99 -8.91 3.85
CA ASP A 440 22.28 -9.08 3.17
C ASP A 440 22.75 -7.76 2.55
N GLU A 441 23.86 -7.24 3.07
CA GLU A 441 24.42 -5.94 2.69
C GLU A 441 24.93 -5.85 1.24
N GLY A 442 24.84 -6.91 0.43
CA GLY A 442 25.38 -6.96 -0.93
C GLY A 442 24.46 -6.40 -2.03
N LEU A 443 23.15 -6.24 -1.78
CA LEU A 443 22.15 -6.06 -2.86
C LEU A 443 21.27 -4.81 -2.66
N SER A 444 21.03 -4.07 -3.74
CA SER A 444 20.32 -2.77 -3.78
C SER A 444 18.81 -2.93 -3.99
N SER A 445 18.06 -3.36 -2.98
CA SER A 445 16.60 -3.55 -3.07
C SER A 445 15.80 -2.30 -2.66
N HIS A 446 15.96 -1.20 -3.39
CA HIS A 446 15.27 0.06 -3.11
C HIS A 446 13.75 -0.03 -3.29
N GLY A 447 12.98 0.78 -2.58
CA GLY A 447 11.52 0.86 -2.77
C GLY A 447 11.16 1.34 -4.18
N LEU A 448 11.41 2.61 -4.47
CA LEU A 448 11.44 3.16 -5.83
C LEU A 448 12.89 3.29 -6.27
N TYR A 449 13.22 2.74 -7.44
CA TYR A 449 14.52 2.98 -8.06
C TYR A 449 14.36 3.52 -9.48
N ILE A 450 14.79 4.77 -9.69
CA ILE A 450 15.02 5.30 -11.04
C ILE A 450 16.49 5.06 -11.35
N GLN A 451 16.74 4.09 -12.23
CA GLN A 451 18.03 3.42 -12.39
C GLN A 451 19.02 4.15 -13.30
N GLY A 452 18.62 5.18 -14.03
CA GLY A 452 19.42 5.62 -15.17
C GLY A 452 19.34 4.56 -16.29
N PHE A 453 20.28 4.55 -17.23
CA PHE A 453 20.19 3.89 -18.55
C PHE A 453 19.30 4.62 -19.56
N GLY A 454 19.26 5.94 -19.51
CA GLY A 454 18.54 6.79 -20.46
C GLY A 454 18.09 8.12 -19.88
N THR A 455 17.12 8.73 -20.55
CA THR A 455 16.45 9.94 -20.06
C THR A 455 15.16 9.55 -19.35
N ASN A 456 15.08 9.86 -18.05
CA ASN A 456 13.88 9.70 -17.23
C ASN A 456 13.29 11.07 -16.91
N GLN A 457 12.06 11.33 -17.33
CA GLN A 457 11.49 12.67 -17.12
C GLN A 457 9.98 12.69 -16.91
N ASP A 458 9.46 13.76 -16.32
CA ASP A 458 8.01 13.92 -16.13
C ASP A 458 7.39 12.77 -15.31
N ILE A 459 8.12 12.28 -14.30
CA ILE A 459 7.70 11.18 -13.42
C ILE A 459 7.09 11.78 -12.16
N ASP A 460 5.87 11.32 -11.85
CA ASP A 460 5.09 11.83 -10.74
C ASP A 460 4.80 10.70 -9.75
N PHE A 461 5.48 10.76 -8.60
CA PHE A 461 5.41 9.78 -7.53
C PHE A 461 4.68 10.41 -6.33
N GLY A 462 3.38 10.20 -6.30
CA GLY A 462 2.43 10.93 -5.46
C GLY A 462 1.62 10.04 -4.53
N TRP A 463 1.32 10.47 -3.31
CA TRP A 463 0.40 9.76 -2.41
C TRP A 463 0.76 8.30 -2.07
N ASN A 464 2.01 7.89 -2.22
CA ASN A 464 2.45 6.52 -1.92
C ASN A 464 2.84 6.37 -0.44
N GLN A 465 2.85 5.14 0.04
CA GLN A 465 3.42 4.78 1.33
C GLN A 465 4.62 3.84 1.13
N ILE A 466 5.73 4.15 1.78
CA ILE A 466 6.89 3.27 1.87
C ILE A 466 7.21 3.09 3.34
N LYS A 467 7.18 1.83 3.82
CA LYS A 467 7.36 1.50 5.23
C LYS A 467 8.39 0.39 5.41
N ASP A 468 9.25 0.50 6.41
CA ASP A 468 10.15 -0.57 6.85
C ASP A 468 10.99 -1.12 5.68
N GLN A 469 11.74 -0.22 5.02
CA GLN A 469 12.59 -0.56 3.88
C GLN A 469 13.93 -1.12 4.32
N ARG A 470 14.04 -2.45 4.28
CA ARG A 470 15.21 -3.23 4.69
C ARG A 470 16.25 -3.31 3.58
N GLY A 471 15.83 -3.15 2.32
CA GLY A 471 16.66 -3.24 1.12
C GLY A 471 17.55 -2.02 0.86
N ARG A 472 17.87 -1.25 1.92
CA ARG A 472 18.56 0.05 1.95
C ARG A 472 17.63 1.26 1.94
N ARG A 473 17.28 1.78 0.76
CA ARG A 473 16.65 3.11 0.61
C ARG A 473 15.22 3.02 0.13
N ALA A 474 14.35 3.87 0.65
CA ALA A 474 12.99 3.95 0.16
C ALA A 474 12.92 4.49 -1.27
N ILE A 475 13.67 5.54 -1.60
CA ILE A 475 13.73 6.12 -2.94
C ILE A 475 15.19 6.37 -3.33
N GLN A 476 15.57 5.93 -4.53
CA GLN A 476 16.86 6.24 -5.13
C GLN A 476 16.70 6.70 -6.59
N LEU A 477 17.37 7.79 -6.92
CA LEU A 477 17.64 8.25 -8.28
C LEU A 477 19.15 8.15 -8.52
N PHE A 478 19.59 7.35 -9.48
CA PHE A 478 21.02 7.08 -9.68
C PHE A 478 21.36 6.86 -11.15
N GLY A 479 22.52 7.36 -11.60
CA GLY A 479 23.01 7.14 -12.96
C GLY A 479 23.94 5.94 -13.08
N HIS A 480 23.89 5.24 -14.22
CA HIS A 480 24.82 4.14 -14.48
C HIS A 480 25.69 4.39 -15.70
N VAL A 481 25.23 5.17 -16.68
CA VAL A 481 25.99 5.43 -17.93
C VAL A 481 26.06 6.92 -18.25
N ALA A 482 27.11 7.29 -18.97
CA ALA A 482 27.30 8.67 -19.40
C ALA A 482 26.13 9.14 -20.30
N GLY A 483 25.54 10.28 -19.95
CA GLY A 483 24.39 10.85 -20.65
C GLY A 483 23.04 10.55 -20.02
N ASP A 484 23.00 9.77 -18.93
CA ASP A 484 21.79 9.60 -18.12
C ASP A 484 21.27 10.96 -17.63
N LYS A 485 19.94 11.15 -17.66
CA LYS A 485 19.29 12.38 -17.21
C LYS A 485 17.99 12.08 -16.49
N MET A 486 17.76 12.77 -15.37
CA MET A 486 16.55 12.69 -14.56
C MET A 486 15.98 14.09 -14.34
N ASP A 487 14.85 14.41 -14.98
CA ASP A 487 14.34 15.79 -15.02
C ASP A 487 12.84 15.87 -14.81
N ASN A 488 12.36 16.94 -14.20
CA ASN A 488 10.95 17.11 -13.86
C ASN A 488 10.35 15.94 -13.05
N ILE A 489 11.11 15.44 -12.08
CA ILE A 489 10.66 14.37 -11.17
C ILE A 489 9.96 15.00 -9.97
N ARG A 490 8.76 14.54 -9.65
CA ARG A 490 7.96 15.01 -8.51
C ARG A 490 7.79 13.87 -7.52
N LEU A 491 8.29 14.07 -6.31
CA LEU A 491 8.08 13.20 -5.16
C LEU A 491 7.17 13.97 -4.20
N HIS A 492 5.90 13.59 -4.10
CA HIS A 492 4.96 14.39 -3.32
C HIS A 492 3.89 13.64 -2.56
N ASP A 493 3.41 14.25 -1.48
CA ASP A 493 2.35 13.71 -0.63
C ASP A 493 2.64 12.25 -0.18
N ASN A 494 3.91 11.83 -0.08
CA ASN A 494 4.24 10.45 0.29
C ASN A 494 4.42 10.31 1.81
N LEU A 495 4.13 9.11 2.33
CA LEU A 495 4.55 8.70 3.67
C LEU A 495 5.72 7.74 3.55
N ILE A 496 6.91 8.18 3.95
CA ILE A 496 8.14 7.39 3.87
C ILE A 496 8.67 7.23 5.29
N SER A 497 8.73 6.00 5.78
CA SER A 497 9.21 5.71 7.14
C SER A 497 9.98 4.40 7.25
N GLY A 498 11.08 4.38 8.01
CA GLY A 498 11.73 3.13 8.42
C GLY A 498 12.69 2.54 7.39
N SER A 499 13.49 3.35 6.70
CA SER A 499 14.53 2.81 5.80
C SER A 499 15.82 2.49 6.57
N VAL A 500 16.49 1.37 6.28
CA VAL A 500 17.77 1.02 6.91
C VAL A 500 18.98 1.83 6.41
N ARG A 501 18.75 2.73 5.45
CA ARG A 501 19.67 3.78 5.01
C ARG A 501 18.89 5.09 4.83
N ASN A 502 19.22 5.87 3.81
CA ASN A 502 18.46 7.07 3.45
C ASN A 502 17.01 6.73 3.13
N ASN A 503 16.10 7.59 3.57
CA ASN A 503 14.74 7.55 3.03
C ASN A 503 14.75 7.93 1.54
N ILE A 504 15.34 9.07 1.20
CA ILE A 504 15.45 9.54 -0.19
C ILE A 504 16.90 9.88 -0.50
N ILE A 505 17.40 9.38 -1.63
CA ILE A 505 18.64 9.87 -2.25
C ILE A 505 18.37 10.36 -3.68
N LEU A 506 18.77 11.60 -3.94
CA LEU A 506 18.70 12.22 -5.25
C LEU A 506 20.11 12.31 -5.82
N GLY A 507 20.41 11.48 -6.82
CA GLY A 507 21.67 11.53 -7.56
C GLY A 507 22.75 10.59 -7.05
N GLY A 508 23.91 10.69 -7.68
CA GLY A 508 24.98 9.68 -7.65
C GLY A 508 25.09 8.95 -8.98
N SER A 509 26.28 8.45 -9.31
CA SER A 509 26.52 7.72 -10.55
C SER A 509 27.73 6.80 -10.48
N ASP A 510 27.65 5.65 -11.15
CA ASP A 510 28.81 4.77 -11.39
C ASP A 510 29.66 5.25 -12.60
N GLY A 511 29.00 5.80 -13.63
CA GLY A 511 29.62 6.26 -14.87
C GLY A 511 30.19 7.70 -14.88
N GLY A 512 30.27 8.37 -13.72
CA GLY A 512 30.88 9.70 -13.59
C GLY A 512 30.06 10.87 -14.17
N THR A 513 28.74 10.74 -14.35
CA THR A 513 27.87 11.84 -14.79
C THR A 513 26.81 12.19 -13.76
N GLU A 514 26.63 13.47 -13.50
CA GLU A 514 25.57 14.00 -12.64
C GLU A 514 24.23 13.95 -13.37
N VAL A 515 23.25 13.25 -12.81
CA VAL A 515 21.99 12.94 -13.52
C VAL A 515 20.83 13.86 -13.19
N ILE A 516 20.95 14.66 -12.13
CA ILE A 516 19.81 15.36 -11.54
C ILE A 516 19.56 16.71 -12.22
N GLY A 517 18.47 16.80 -12.97
CA GLY A 517 17.87 18.02 -13.49
C GLY A 517 16.97 18.69 -12.45
N THR A 518 15.74 19.04 -12.84
CA THR A 518 14.76 19.66 -11.95
C THR A 518 14.00 18.61 -11.14
N ILE A 519 14.05 18.70 -9.80
CA ILE A 519 13.36 17.76 -8.89
C ILE A 519 12.50 18.54 -7.91
N TYR A 520 11.30 18.04 -7.64
CA TYR A 520 10.38 18.56 -6.64
C TYR A 520 10.16 17.51 -5.56
N VAL A 521 10.36 17.90 -4.31
CA VAL A 521 10.08 17.11 -3.12
C VAL A 521 9.15 17.95 -2.25
N TYR A 522 7.86 17.64 -2.24
CA TYR A 522 6.90 18.45 -1.48
C TYR A 522 5.77 17.70 -0.78
N ASN A 523 5.25 18.29 0.29
CA ASN A 523 4.20 17.68 1.12
C ASN A 523 4.54 16.26 1.61
N ASN A 524 5.78 15.80 1.60
CA ASN A 524 6.09 14.45 2.07
C ASN A 524 6.24 14.42 3.59
N ILE A 525 5.92 13.27 4.18
CA ILE A 525 6.36 12.88 5.51
C ILE A 525 7.55 11.94 5.33
N ILE A 526 8.71 12.33 5.87
CA ILE A 526 9.98 11.60 5.73
C ILE A 526 10.53 11.37 7.14
N ALA A 527 10.41 10.13 7.63
CA ALA A 527 10.69 9.84 9.02
C ALA A 527 11.48 8.55 9.26
N ASN A 528 12.13 8.45 10.42
CA ASN A 528 12.69 7.19 10.92
C ASN A 528 13.63 6.49 9.93
N GLY A 529 14.43 7.24 9.17
CA GLY A 529 15.51 6.68 8.37
C GLY A 529 16.75 6.46 9.23
N ASP A 530 17.41 5.32 9.08
CA ASP A 530 18.67 5.03 9.77
C ASP A 530 19.77 6.00 9.30
N ASP A 531 19.80 6.37 8.02
CA ASP A 531 20.63 7.48 7.51
C ASP A 531 19.78 8.75 7.29
N GLN A 532 20.31 9.70 6.52
CA GLN A 532 19.67 10.98 6.28
C GLN A 532 18.30 10.86 5.61
N GLY A 533 17.37 11.71 6.02
CA GLY A 533 16.01 11.72 5.49
C GLY A 533 15.99 11.99 3.99
N LEU A 534 16.68 13.06 3.58
CA LEU A 534 16.88 13.41 2.17
C LEU A 534 18.36 13.73 1.92
N ARG A 535 19.00 12.97 1.04
CA ARG A 535 20.35 13.23 0.54
C ARG A 535 20.31 13.71 -0.91
N ILE A 536 21.09 14.73 -1.21
CA ILE A 536 21.22 15.30 -2.57
C ILE A 536 22.69 15.27 -2.99
N ASN A 537 22.93 14.62 -4.12
CA ASN A 537 24.25 14.44 -4.72
C ASN A 537 24.30 15.20 -6.05
N ASP A 538 25.01 16.32 -6.02
CA ASP A 538 25.47 17.09 -7.18
C ASP A 538 24.41 17.44 -8.24
N PRO A 539 23.32 18.14 -7.85
CA PRO A 539 22.25 18.46 -8.77
C PRO A 539 22.71 19.47 -9.82
N GLN A 540 22.47 19.17 -11.09
CA GLN A 540 22.73 20.07 -12.23
C GLN A 540 21.57 21.02 -12.51
N GLY A 541 20.34 20.59 -12.23
CA GLY A 541 19.16 21.44 -12.21
C GLY A 541 18.79 21.94 -10.82
N MET A 542 17.53 22.37 -10.69
CA MET A 542 16.99 22.93 -9.45
C MET A 542 16.32 21.84 -8.61
N VAL A 543 16.59 21.82 -7.31
CA VAL A 543 15.88 20.94 -6.36
C VAL A 543 15.01 21.79 -5.43
N TYR A 544 13.71 21.52 -5.43
CA TYR A 544 12.74 22.21 -4.58
C TYR A 544 12.29 21.28 -3.46
N ILE A 545 12.58 21.65 -2.22
CA ILE A 545 12.19 20.93 -1.01
C ILE A 545 11.22 21.83 -0.27
N GLN A 546 9.92 21.60 -0.45
CA GLN A 546 8.89 22.53 0.00
C GLN A 546 7.78 21.85 0.79
N ASN A 547 7.34 22.44 1.89
CA ASN A 547 6.18 21.93 2.64
C ASN A 547 6.33 20.46 3.08
N ASN A 548 7.53 19.94 3.36
CA ASN A 548 7.70 18.58 3.88
C ASN A 548 7.75 18.57 5.41
N THR A 549 7.54 17.40 5.99
CA THR A 549 7.80 17.13 7.40
C THR A 549 8.89 16.07 7.53
N PHE A 550 10.03 16.44 8.09
CA PHE A 550 11.15 15.55 8.44
C PHE A 550 11.15 15.28 9.94
N TYR A 551 11.32 14.01 10.32
CA TYR A 551 11.35 13.61 11.72
C TYR A 551 12.26 12.40 11.98
N ASN A 552 13.20 12.53 12.92
CA ASN A 552 13.99 11.39 13.44
C ASN A 552 14.69 10.62 12.30
N ASN A 553 15.61 11.29 11.61
CA ASN A 553 16.40 10.71 10.53
C ASN A 553 17.89 10.91 10.82
N GLY A 554 18.69 9.89 10.52
CA GLY A 554 20.15 9.96 10.61
C GLY A 554 20.67 9.54 11.98
N LEU A 555 20.56 8.25 12.27
CA LEU A 555 21.17 7.62 13.43
C LEU A 555 22.70 7.80 13.43
N SER A 556 23.28 7.93 14.62
CA SER A 556 24.73 8.03 14.77
C SER A 556 25.42 6.73 14.33
N GLY A 557 26.42 6.83 13.45
CA GLY A 557 27.24 5.68 13.01
C GLY A 557 27.30 5.45 11.50
N TYR A 558 26.49 6.17 10.73
CA TYR A 558 26.44 6.11 9.26
C TYR A 558 27.06 7.35 8.59
N ASP A 559 27.01 7.44 7.25
CA ASP A 559 27.64 8.50 6.42
C ASP A 559 27.15 9.94 6.74
N GLY A 560 26.17 10.09 7.64
CA GLY A 560 25.80 11.35 8.27
C GLY A 560 24.48 11.27 9.05
N ASN A 561 24.26 12.26 9.91
CA ASN A 561 23.23 12.27 10.96
C ASN A 561 22.24 13.45 10.78
N ALA A 562 21.78 13.71 9.56
CA ALA A 562 21.01 14.90 9.23
C ALA A 562 19.63 14.60 8.64
N GLN A 563 18.67 15.48 8.87
CA GLN A 563 17.39 15.42 8.16
C GLN A 563 17.58 15.65 6.66
N ILE A 564 18.37 16.69 6.31
CA ILE A 564 18.71 17.05 4.94
C ILE A 564 20.24 17.10 4.78
N TYR A 565 20.75 16.35 3.80
CA TYR A 565 22.18 16.24 3.52
C TYR A 565 22.51 16.67 2.09
N ILE A 566 23.50 17.55 1.95
CA ILE A 566 23.99 18.02 0.66
C ILE A 566 25.46 17.61 0.49
N GLN A 567 25.72 16.75 -0.49
CA GLN A 567 27.09 16.35 -0.85
C GLN A 567 27.81 17.42 -1.66
N ASN A 568 27.18 17.90 -2.73
CA ASN A 568 27.72 18.94 -3.60
C ASN A 568 26.54 19.61 -4.31
N ALA A 569 26.68 20.89 -4.63
CA ALA A 569 25.72 21.63 -5.44
C ALA A 569 26.30 22.99 -5.88
N GLY A 570 25.83 23.50 -7.02
CA GLY A 570 26.03 24.89 -7.41
C GLY A 570 25.28 25.86 -6.50
N ALA A 571 25.75 27.12 -6.43
CA ALA A 571 25.12 28.17 -5.64
C ALA A 571 23.64 28.37 -6.03
N GLY A 572 22.75 28.44 -5.04
CA GLY A 572 21.32 28.67 -5.20
C GLY A 572 20.54 27.56 -5.92
N ARG A 573 21.12 26.37 -6.14
CA ARG A 573 20.42 25.27 -6.85
C ARG A 573 19.34 24.59 -6.01
N ILE A 574 19.39 24.70 -4.69
CA ILE A 574 18.49 23.99 -3.79
C ILE A 574 17.60 25.00 -3.06
N THR A 575 16.29 24.89 -3.23
CA THR A 575 15.30 25.71 -2.53
C THR A 575 14.72 24.90 -1.38
N VAL A 576 14.75 25.43 -0.15
CA VAL A 576 14.24 24.74 1.06
C VAL A 576 13.27 25.65 1.79
N GLN A 577 11.95 25.43 1.62
CA GLN A 577 10.94 26.36 2.12
C GLN A 577 9.77 25.68 2.81
N ASN A 578 9.23 26.31 3.85
CA ASN A 578 8.04 25.82 4.57
C ASN A 578 8.18 24.37 5.05
N ASN A 579 9.37 23.85 5.34
CA ASN A 579 9.51 22.49 5.88
C ASN A 579 9.45 22.51 7.41
N ILE A 580 8.86 21.49 8.01
CA ILE A 580 9.12 21.15 9.41
C ILE A 580 10.31 20.19 9.44
N ILE A 581 11.35 20.54 10.19
CA ILE A 581 12.59 19.79 10.33
C ILE A 581 12.82 19.50 11.82
N TYR A 582 12.29 18.38 12.27
CA TYR A 582 12.48 17.91 13.64
C TYR A 582 13.64 16.90 13.65
N ALA A 583 14.74 17.26 14.32
CA ALA A 583 15.86 16.36 14.57
C ALA A 583 15.83 15.85 16.02
N GLU A 584 15.93 14.54 16.22
CA GLU A 584 16.05 13.94 17.55
C GLU A 584 17.46 14.11 18.13
N ALA A 585 17.64 13.73 19.39
CA ALA A 585 18.91 13.93 20.08
C ALA A 585 20.08 13.22 19.37
N GLY A 586 21.10 13.98 19.00
CA GLY A 586 22.27 13.48 18.26
C GLY A 586 22.17 13.65 16.74
N GLU A 587 21.04 14.12 16.22
CA GLU A 587 20.83 14.45 14.82
C GLU A 587 21.05 15.95 14.55
N THR A 588 21.09 16.32 13.28
CA THR A 588 21.22 17.71 12.80
C THR A 588 20.13 18.05 11.79
N TYR A 589 19.80 19.33 11.65
CA TYR A 589 18.84 19.79 10.62
C TYR A 589 19.40 19.61 9.22
N TYR A 590 20.62 20.11 9.03
CA TYR A 590 21.32 20.17 7.77
C TYR A 590 22.74 19.68 7.95
N GLN A 591 23.23 18.90 7.00
CA GLN A 591 24.65 18.60 6.86
C GLN A 591 25.11 18.94 5.44
N LEU A 592 26.20 19.72 5.38
CA LEU A 592 26.89 20.07 4.15
C LEU A 592 28.24 19.35 4.15
N GLU A 593 28.58 18.65 3.08
CA GLU A 593 29.91 18.03 2.97
C GLU A 593 31.06 19.06 3.02
N PRO A 594 32.28 18.64 3.40
CA PRO A 594 33.44 19.52 3.40
C PRO A 594 33.65 20.22 2.05
N GLY A 595 33.69 21.56 2.06
CA GLY A 595 33.83 22.39 0.85
C GLY A 595 32.51 22.91 0.30
N VAL A 596 31.36 22.38 0.75
CA VAL A 596 30.04 22.94 0.45
C VAL A 596 29.69 24.00 1.49
N SER A 597 29.21 25.15 1.02
CA SER A 597 28.71 26.23 1.88
C SER A 597 27.21 26.42 1.72
N SER A 598 26.58 27.12 2.67
CA SER A 598 25.13 27.40 2.62
C SER A 598 24.70 28.23 1.42
N SER A 599 25.62 28.79 0.63
CA SER A 599 25.29 29.48 -0.64
C SER A 599 24.61 28.60 -1.67
N VAL A 600 24.65 27.27 -1.53
CA VAL A 600 23.89 26.33 -2.37
C VAL A 600 22.38 26.36 -2.09
N LEU A 601 21.99 26.88 -0.93
CA LEU A 601 20.62 26.88 -0.43
C LEU A 601 19.94 28.25 -0.61
N ASN A 602 18.71 28.24 -1.10
CA ASN A 602 17.72 29.30 -0.95
C ASN A 602 16.70 28.84 0.10
N ALA A 603 17.05 29.02 1.37
CA ALA A 603 16.23 28.54 2.48
C ALA A 603 15.42 29.67 3.14
N SER A 604 14.13 29.44 3.35
CA SER A 604 13.28 30.39 4.06
C SER A 604 12.04 29.75 4.70
N ASN A 605 11.58 30.31 5.82
CA ASN A 605 10.33 29.91 6.48
C ASN A 605 10.26 28.41 6.83
N ASN A 606 11.37 27.76 7.16
CA ASN A 606 11.31 26.43 7.75
C ASN A 606 11.14 26.53 9.27
N LEU A 607 10.53 25.51 9.85
CA LEU A 607 10.46 25.33 11.29
C LEU A 607 11.46 24.23 11.66
N VAL A 608 12.42 24.55 12.52
CA VAL A 608 13.43 23.61 13.02
C VAL A 608 13.23 23.35 14.50
N TYR A 609 13.47 22.13 14.97
CA TYR A 609 13.29 21.81 16.39
C TYR A 609 14.23 20.71 16.91
N ASN A 610 14.72 20.89 18.14
CA ASN A 610 15.45 19.90 18.94
C ASN A 610 16.90 19.55 18.51
N ALA A 611 17.52 20.35 17.62
CA ALA A 611 18.95 20.26 17.27
C ALA A 611 19.67 21.63 17.24
N GLY A 612 19.25 22.57 18.11
CA GLY A 612 19.90 23.87 18.29
C GLY A 612 19.08 25.06 17.77
N GLY A 613 19.77 26.16 17.47
CA GLY A 613 19.18 27.41 16.96
C GLY A 613 18.78 27.33 15.49
N CYS A 614 17.99 28.30 15.02
CA CYS A 614 17.82 28.53 13.58
C CYS A 614 19.19 28.74 12.92
N PRO A 615 19.43 28.17 11.72
CA PRO A 615 20.62 28.49 10.95
C PRO A 615 20.68 29.99 10.63
N THR A 616 21.83 30.62 10.83
CA THR A 616 21.99 32.08 10.67
C THR A 616 21.85 32.57 9.22
N TRP A 617 21.98 31.66 8.26
CA TRP A 617 21.83 31.92 6.84
C TRP A 617 20.40 31.74 6.33
N GLU A 618 19.47 31.27 7.16
CA GLU A 618 18.07 31.05 6.78
C GLU A 618 17.19 32.24 7.17
N SER A 619 16.42 32.78 6.23
CA SER A 619 15.49 33.88 6.51
C SER A 619 14.12 33.38 6.97
N GLY A 620 13.55 33.98 8.02
CA GLY A 620 12.20 33.62 8.47
C GLY A 620 12.09 32.25 9.15
N CYS A 621 13.22 31.64 9.53
CA CYS A 621 13.23 30.38 10.28
C CYS A 621 12.53 30.52 11.62
N VAL A 622 11.73 29.50 11.97
CA VAL A 622 11.07 29.36 13.26
C VAL A 622 11.76 28.26 14.06
N ASN A 623 12.21 28.54 15.28
CA ASN A 623 12.74 27.51 16.19
C ASN A 623 11.77 27.30 17.36
N ALA A 624 10.90 26.31 17.22
CA ALA A 624 9.89 25.98 18.21
C ALA A 624 9.39 24.55 18.02
N ASP A 625 8.79 23.96 19.05
CA ASP A 625 8.15 22.64 18.94
C ASP A 625 6.99 22.72 17.93
N PRO A 626 6.95 21.89 16.87
CA PRO A 626 5.84 21.88 15.90
C PRO A 626 4.52 21.38 16.49
N GLN A 627 4.50 20.84 17.71
CA GLN A 627 3.31 20.39 18.43
C GLN A 627 2.48 19.38 17.64
N PHE A 628 3.13 18.32 17.17
CA PHE A 628 2.47 17.25 16.41
C PHE A 628 1.38 16.53 17.22
N THR A 629 0.35 16.05 16.51
CA THR A 629 -0.78 15.30 17.04
C THR A 629 -0.31 14.04 17.76
N ASN A 630 0.40 13.15 17.06
CA ASN A 630 1.00 11.95 17.65
C ASN A 630 2.20 11.41 16.84
N ARG A 631 3.41 11.74 17.30
CA ARG A 631 4.67 11.30 16.66
C ARG A 631 4.85 9.79 16.62
N SER A 632 4.44 9.06 17.67
CA SER A 632 4.70 7.62 17.77
C SER A 632 3.89 6.79 16.79
N SER A 633 2.79 7.35 16.27
CA SER A 633 1.98 6.74 15.22
C SER A 633 2.21 7.39 13.85
N THR A 634 3.31 8.13 13.65
CA THR A 634 3.59 8.92 12.43
C THR A 634 2.51 9.94 12.06
N ASP A 635 1.69 10.37 13.03
CA ASP A 635 0.70 11.44 12.84
C ASP A 635 1.36 12.79 13.14
N PHE A 636 1.93 13.37 12.09
CA PHE A 636 2.65 14.64 12.15
C PHE A 636 1.79 15.86 11.83
N ARG A 637 0.46 15.76 11.97
CA ARG A 637 -0.40 16.93 11.85
C ARG A 637 -0.14 17.90 13.00
N PRO A 638 0.16 19.18 12.75
CA PRO A 638 0.28 20.17 13.81
C PRO A 638 -1.05 20.33 14.56
N LYS A 639 -1.00 20.45 15.89
CA LYS A 639 -2.17 20.78 16.71
C LYS A 639 -2.52 22.26 16.57
N ILE A 640 -3.78 22.61 16.84
CA ILE A 640 -4.22 24.00 16.98
C ILE A 640 -3.29 24.73 17.97
N GLY A 641 -2.80 25.90 17.57
CA GLY A 641 -1.84 26.70 18.33
C GLY A 641 -0.37 26.40 18.02
N SER A 642 -0.09 25.43 17.14
CA SER A 642 1.26 25.16 16.69
C SER A 642 1.92 26.40 16.06
N PRO A 643 3.22 26.64 16.32
CA PRO A 643 3.99 27.70 15.67
C PRO A 643 4.18 27.49 14.17
N ALA A 644 3.85 26.31 13.62
CA ALA A 644 3.85 26.04 12.19
C ALA A 644 2.66 26.69 11.45
N ILE A 645 1.60 27.05 12.17
CA ILE A 645 0.33 27.47 11.59
C ILE A 645 0.35 28.96 11.24
N ASN A 646 -0.03 29.33 10.02
CA ASN A 646 0.00 30.69 9.47
C ASN A 646 1.37 31.40 9.60
N THR A 647 2.46 30.67 9.46
CA THR A 647 3.83 31.23 9.52
C THR A 647 4.66 30.94 8.27
N GLY A 648 4.11 30.13 7.35
CA GLY A 648 4.72 29.80 6.07
C GLY A 648 4.51 30.90 5.03
N MET A 649 5.27 30.78 3.94
CA MET A 649 5.17 31.64 2.75
C MET A 649 4.39 30.96 1.62
N ASN A 650 4.02 31.70 0.57
CA ASN A 650 3.43 31.09 -0.62
C ASN A 650 4.51 30.38 -1.46
N THR A 651 4.48 29.05 -1.51
CA THR A 651 5.39 28.21 -2.31
C THR A 651 4.84 27.89 -3.69
N GLY A 652 3.59 28.25 -3.99
CA GLY A 652 2.88 27.86 -5.21
C GLY A 652 2.17 26.50 -5.13
N ILE A 653 2.34 25.76 -4.03
CA ILE A 653 1.67 24.48 -3.78
C ILE A 653 0.26 24.77 -3.23
N SER A 654 -0.77 24.42 -4.02
CA SER A 654 -2.15 24.82 -3.73
C SER A 654 -2.91 23.88 -2.79
N ARG A 655 -2.38 22.68 -2.52
CA ARG A 655 -3.01 21.68 -1.65
C ARG A 655 -1.99 21.01 -0.75
N ASP A 656 -2.43 20.58 0.43
CA ASP A 656 -1.60 19.86 1.39
C ASP A 656 -1.64 18.33 1.20
N TYR A 657 -0.97 17.61 2.11
CA TYR A 657 -0.90 16.14 2.16
C TYR A 657 -2.28 15.44 2.15
N LEU A 658 -3.32 16.08 2.73
CA LEU A 658 -4.70 15.57 2.79
C LEU A 658 -5.60 16.18 1.70
N GLY A 659 -5.03 16.93 0.75
CA GLY A 659 -5.78 17.58 -0.32
C GLY A 659 -6.54 18.84 0.09
N ALA A 660 -6.39 19.35 1.32
CA ALA A 660 -6.94 20.62 1.75
C ALA A 660 -6.29 21.77 0.97
N THR A 661 -7.06 22.81 0.61
CA THR A 661 -6.51 23.96 -0.13
C THR A 661 -5.63 24.83 0.75
N ARG A 662 -4.56 25.40 0.20
CA ARG A 662 -3.70 26.35 0.90
C ARG A 662 -3.94 27.79 0.44
N PRO A 663 -3.94 28.80 1.33
CA PRO A 663 -4.00 28.66 2.79
C PRO A 663 -5.42 28.39 3.29
N GLN A 664 -5.56 27.84 4.50
CA GLN A 664 -6.84 27.83 5.24
C GLN A 664 -7.00 29.05 6.15
N GLY A 665 -5.89 29.67 6.58
CA GLY A 665 -5.88 30.86 7.42
C GLY A 665 -5.29 32.10 6.74
N ALA A 666 -4.58 32.91 7.53
CA ALA A 666 -3.98 34.17 7.07
C ALA A 666 -2.78 33.97 6.13
N SER A 667 -2.07 32.85 6.26
CA SER A 667 -0.99 32.44 5.37
C SER A 667 -0.89 30.92 5.33
N MET A 668 0.00 30.38 4.50
CA MET A 668 0.21 28.92 4.46
C MET A 668 0.83 28.44 5.77
N ASP A 669 0.55 27.20 6.12
CA ASP A 669 1.23 26.51 7.19
C ASP A 669 2.59 25.97 6.73
N ILE A 670 3.55 25.94 7.66
CA ILE A 670 4.83 25.25 7.49
C ILE A 670 4.57 23.74 7.67
N GLY A 671 5.12 22.93 6.77
CA GLY A 671 5.04 21.47 6.79
C GLY A 671 4.03 20.88 5.80
N ALA A 672 3.88 19.55 5.88
CA ALA A 672 3.09 18.76 4.94
C ALA A 672 1.57 19.00 5.02
N PHE A 673 1.09 19.53 6.13
CA PHE A 673 -0.32 19.72 6.41
C PHE A 673 -0.70 21.20 6.40
N GLU A 674 -1.96 21.48 6.09
CA GLU A 674 -2.63 22.76 6.27
C GLU A 674 -3.78 22.55 7.26
N VAL A 675 -3.66 23.13 8.45
CA VAL A 675 -4.60 22.96 9.55
C VAL A 675 -5.83 23.82 9.29
N VAL A 676 -6.98 23.18 9.16
CA VAL A 676 -8.28 23.89 9.15
C VAL A 676 -8.52 24.45 10.55
N GLN A 677 -8.72 25.77 10.64
CA GLN A 677 -8.99 26.46 11.91
C GLN A 677 -10.47 26.63 12.21
#